data_AF-A0A1M3T756-F1
#
_entry.id   AF-A0A1M3T756-F1
#
_cell.length_a   1.000
_cell.length_b   1.000
_cell.length_c   1.000
_cell.angle_alpha   90.00
_cell.angle_beta   90.00
_cell.angle_gamma   90.00
#
_symmetry.space_group_name_H-M   'P 1'
#
loop_
_entity.id
_entity.type
_entity.pdbx_description
1 polymer ?
#
loop_
_entity_poly.entity_id
_entity_poly.type
_entity_poly.pdbx_seq_one_letter_code
_entity_poly.pdbx_strand_id
1 'polypeptide(L)'
;MHAKRTINVVGVHAAGEVGDVIVGGVLDVPGKTMFDKMMYFWKNADDIRQIMLNEPRGRPSKNANLILPPCDPRADAGFIIMESEEYPPMSGSNTICTTTVLLETGMVKMQEPITTLNLDTAAGLVTVSAECESGKCKTVAFDNVPAFVFHLDLKVEVPGIGKVLCDIVWGGMMYAILDISQVGLTIDSSDGERIVEYGERVKRAVQRTVHPIHPENPGINGVTNLVFTEPLQSETSGKSARNATVVSPGRLDRSPCGTGTCARMAQLYARDELLVGESFRHISPIGTEFMGTIRGTTKVGEYNAILPTVKGSAWITSYQQVVLDPSDPFPEGFRIQQQGFTLDEAMTECLLTRSQDLLRSEPIEVMLGAALHAFVRVFPDRGLPAMFNESHGRDALGDRCDISQTVGWFTTMAPVASSVGSSVLDTVRRVKDARHQLLRGGWPYFASRYLTPEGQASFGGHFPMEIILNYLGRYHIFEQVDGLFARLPAPDLPCLYPDLKRFSLFEILVTVDIGQLEVKFSYPRDIKHQSRIEEWIQQYRILLEEAFTGTEPLLSLNDFPLLSMGYKDLDRLAKEILPTIRGPATLTNLEELYPCTPIQSGLLVSQARNPAYYEYATIAEVYPPAAGQLVDAKRLARAWQELVRRHSILRTVFVESISPDRLYDQAVLRDWNGEVMYPQDLPGIEFAPGHSLHRLAICVAENGAVFVRLDMNHAISDGASTSILFRDLALAYHGKLVGSPLSQYRDFVSFLLQDDKQKHLAYWVDRLSGAEPCLLPLSVHSEGPSNEIEFTRVSLPQPASQLRTFCIRNGVTLSTLLQAAWAMVLRIYCDSDRVCFGSLVSGRDVPIDGVENVIGPFLNILVCQLAFDLHFSPDYHHSPTE
;
A
#
# COMPACT_ATOMS: atom_id res chain seq x y z
N MET A 1 -9.06 -38.15 18.23
CA MET A 1 -9.79 -37.44 17.17
C MET A 1 -11.20 -37.99 17.12
N HIS A 2 -12.21 -37.22 17.51
CA HIS A 2 -13.62 -37.57 17.29
C HIS A 2 -14.05 -37.02 15.93
N ALA A 3 -13.63 -37.68 14.85
CA ALA A 3 -14.05 -37.30 13.51
C ALA A 3 -15.54 -37.64 13.31
N LYS A 4 -16.35 -36.67 12.86
CA LYS A 4 -17.73 -36.93 12.41
C LYS A 4 -17.75 -37.83 11.18
N ARG A 5 -16.74 -37.67 10.32
CA ARG A 5 -16.57 -38.41 9.06
C ARG A 5 -15.09 -38.50 8.68
N THR A 6 -14.72 -39.62 8.08
CA THR A 6 -13.39 -39.86 7.49
C THR A 6 -13.56 -40.44 6.09
N ILE A 7 -12.88 -39.88 5.10
CA ILE A 7 -12.90 -40.31 3.69
C ILE A 7 -11.48 -40.72 3.29
N ASN A 8 -11.32 -41.93 2.78
CA ASN A 8 -10.02 -42.45 2.31
C ASN A 8 -9.85 -42.12 0.82
N VAL A 9 -8.74 -41.47 0.49
CA VAL A 9 -8.49 -40.91 -0.84
C VAL A 9 -7.10 -41.30 -1.31
N VAL A 10 -6.99 -41.75 -2.56
CA VAL A 10 -5.72 -41.95 -3.25
C VAL A 10 -5.52 -40.76 -4.17
N GLY A 11 -4.51 -39.96 -3.88
CA GLY A 11 -4.13 -38.82 -4.70
C GLY A 11 -3.48 -39.29 -5.98
N VAL A 12 -3.93 -38.78 -7.13
CA VAL A 12 -3.49 -39.25 -8.45
C VAL A 12 -3.60 -38.12 -9.48
N HIS A 13 -2.73 -38.14 -10.48
CA HIS A 13 -2.89 -37.29 -11.67
C HIS A 13 -2.66 -38.07 -12.96
N ALA A 14 -3.39 -37.72 -14.03
CA ALA A 14 -3.18 -38.22 -15.39
C ALA A 14 -2.72 -37.07 -16.29
N ALA A 15 -1.53 -37.21 -16.89
CA ALA A 15 -0.94 -36.17 -17.74
C ALA A 15 -0.91 -34.75 -17.11
N GLY A 16 -0.79 -34.67 -15.78
CA GLY A 16 -0.77 -33.41 -15.01
C GLY A 16 -2.12 -32.98 -14.41
N GLU A 17 -3.23 -33.56 -14.89
CA GLU A 17 -4.57 -33.26 -14.37
C GLU A 17 -4.89 -34.13 -13.15
N VAL A 18 -5.22 -33.50 -12.03
CA VAL A 18 -5.50 -34.19 -10.76
C VAL A 18 -6.86 -34.87 -10.83
N GLY A 19 -6.91 -36.16 -10.51
CA GLY A 19 -8.13 -36.96 -10.45
C GLY A 19 -8.07 -37.90 -9.25
N ASP A 20 -8.17 -37.33 -8.05
CA ASP A 20 -8.09 -38.10 -6.81
C ASP A 20 -9.21 -39.14 -6.75
N VAL A 21 -8.96 -40.29 -6.13
CA VAL A 21 -9.92 -41.41 -6.12
C VAL A 21 -10.31 -41.72 -4.69
N ILE A 22 -11.60 -41.58 -4.37
CA ILE A 22 -12.18 -41.95 -3.09
C ILE A 22 -12.40 -43.46 -3.09
N VAL A 23 -11.66 -44.15 -2.22
CA VAL A 23 -11.64 -45.61 -2.11
C VAL A 23 -12.37 -46.12 -0.86
N GLY A 24 -12.85 -45.22 0.00
CA GLY A 24 -13.65 -45.60 1.18
C GLY A 24 -14.15 -44.41 2.00
N GLY A 25 -15.10 -44.66 2.90
CA GLY A 25 -15.70 -43.64 3.76
C GLY A 25 -16.97 -42.97 3.21
N VAL A 26 -17.44 -43.41 2.04
CA VAL A 26 -18.69 -42.98 1.42
C VAL A 26 -19.53 -44.22 1.08
N LEU A 27 -20.82 -44.20 1.43
CA LEU A 27 -21.74 -45.31 1.20
C LEU A 27 -22.34 -45.25 -0.22
N ASP A 28 -22.81 -46.40 -0.69
CA ASP A 28 -23.57 -46.47 -1.93
C ASP A 28 -24.93 -45.78 -1.81
N VAL A 29 -25.51 -45.36 -2.94
CA VAL A 29 -26.76 -44.62 -3.03
C VAL A 29 -27.76 -45.28 -3.99
N PRO A 30 -29.08 -45.01 -3.84
CA PRO A 30 -30.08 -45.56 -4.75
C PRO A 30 -29.90 -45.07 -6.20
N GLY A 31 -30.01 -45.97 -7.17
CA GLY A 31 -30.00 -45.67 -8.60
C GLY A 31 -30.01 -46.95 -9.44
N LYS A 32 -30.66 -46.95 -10.61
CA LYS A 32 -30.65 -48.11 -11.53
C LYS A 32 -29.47 -48.06 -12.49
N THR A 33 -28.95 -46.86 -12.73
CA THR A 33 -27.80 -46.59 -13.59
C THR A 33 -26.78 -45.74 -12.82
N MET A 34 -25.53 -45.72 -13.29
CA MET A 34 -24.53 -44.83 -12.69
C MET A 34 -24.92 -43.35 -12.85
N PHE A 35 -25.65 -43.01 -13.92
CA PHE A 35 -26.25 -41.68 -14.10
C PHE A 35 -27.27 -41.34 -12.99
N ASP A 36 -28.14 -42.28 -12.60
CA ASP A 36 -29.08 -42.06 -11.49
C ASP A 36 -28.34 -41.80 -10.17
N LYS A 37 -27.27 -42.56 -9.90
CA LYS A 37 -26.43 -42.39 -8.70
C LYS A 37 -25.73 -41.03 -8.73
N MET A 38 -25.15 -40.64 -9.87
CA MET A 38 -24.55 -39.32 -10.08
C MET A 38 -25.56 -38.19 -9.77
N MET A 39 -26.77 -38.28 -10.33
CA MET A 39 -27.83 -37.30 -10.09
C MET A 39 -28.34 -37.31 -8.64
N TYR A 40 -28.31 -38.46 -7.95
CA TYR A 40 -28.62 -38.55 -6.54
C TYR A 40 -27.61 -37.76 -5.70
N PHE A 41 -26.31 -37.96 -5.92
CA PHE A 41 -25.26 -37.18 -5.23
C PHE A 41 -25.43 -35.70 -5.50
N TRP A 42 -25.61 -35.30 -6.75
CA TRP A 42 -25.77 -33.89 -7.10
C TRP A 42 -26.96 -33.23 -6.39
N LYS A 43 -28.10 -33.93 -6.27
CA LYS A 43 -29.33 -33.36 -5.70
C LYS A 43 -29.45 -33.51 -4.18
N ASN A 44 -28.86 -34.54 -3.59
CA ASN A 44 -29.14 -34.94 -2.20
C ASN A 44 -27.90 -35.09 -1.32
N ALA A 45 -26.69 -35.19 -1.89
CA ALA A 45 -25.46 -35.47 -1.15
C ALA A 45 -24.24 -34.76 -1.78
N ASP A 46 -24.41 -33.47 -2.12
CA ASP A 46 -23.33 -32.66 -2.72
C ASP A 46 -22.23 -32.28 -1.71
N ASP A 47 -22.46 -32.54 -0.43
CA ASP A 47 -21.50 -32.34 0.66
C ASP A 47 -20.18 -33.05 0.39
N ILE A 48 -20.20 -34.23 -0.23
CA ILE A 48 -18.99 -34.97 -0.57
C ILE A 48 -18.11 -34.23 -1.57
N ARG A 49 -18.70 -33.72 -2.66
CA ARG A 49 -17.96 -32.93 -3.65
C ARG A 49 -17.40 -31.66 -3.03
N GLN A 50 -18.21 -30.97 -2.24
CA GLN A 50 -17.80 -29.74 -1.57
C GLN A 50 -16.64 -29.96 -0.59
N ILE A 51 -16.74 -30.98 0.28
CA ILE A 51 -15.66 -31.39 1.19
C ILE A 51 -14.37 -31.72 0.44
N MET A 52 -14.47 -32.35 -0.72
CA MET A 52 -13.30 -32.82 -1.48
C MET A 52 -12.65 -31.73 -2.33
N LEU A 53 -13.42 -30.75 -2.82
CA LEU A 53 -12.98 -29.80 -3.84
C LEU A 53 -12.89 -28.35 -3.36
N ASN A 54 -13.61 -27.96 -2.30
CA ASN A 54 -13.50 -26.63 -1.71
C ASN A 54 -12.30 -26.52 -0.76
N GLU A 55 -11.78 -25.31 -0.60
CA GLU A 55 -10.79 -25.02 0.44
C GLU A 55 -11.40 -25.26 1.83
N PRO A 56 -10.64 -25.75 2.83
CA PRO A 56 -9.18 -25.91 2.84
C PRO A 56 -8.69 -27.30 2.39
N ARG A 57 -9.60 -28.22 2.04
CA ARG A 57 -9.28 -29.63 1.75
C ARG A 57 -8.95 -29.87 0.28
N GLY A 58 -9.65 -29.16 -0.60
CA GLY A 58 -9.50 -29.17 -2.03
C GLY A 58 -8.99 -27.84 -2.57
N ARG A 59 -9.11 -27.69 -3.88
CA ARG A 59 -8.83 -26.47 -4.64
C ARG A 59 -9.53 -26.54 -5.99
N PRO A 60 -9.80 -25.41 -6.67
CA PRO A 60 -10.55 -25.40 -7.93
C PRO A 60 -9.96 -26.27 -9.05
N SER A 61 -8.64 -26.48 -9.05
CA SER A 61 -7.90 -27.29 -10.03
C SER A 61 -7.94 -28.81 -9.79
N LYS A 62 -8.59 -29.25 -8.73
CA LYS A 62 -8.70 -30.66 -8.35
C LYS A 62 -10.00 -31.25 -8.87
N ASN A 63 -9.95 -32.52 -9.28
CA ASN A 63 -11.13 -33.36 -9.47
C ASN A 63 -11.09 -34.54 -8.50
N ALA A 64 -12.25 -35.13 -8.23
CA ALA A 64 -12.37 -36.31 -7.39
C ALA A 64 -13.27 -37.36 -8.05
N ASN A 65 -12.95 -38.63 -7.84
CA ASN A 65 -13.63 -39.78 -8.41
C ASN A 65 -14.11 -40.67 -7.28
N LEU A 66 -15.41 -40.89 -7.16
CA LEU A 66 -15.97 -41.75 -6.13
C LEU A 66 -16.23 -43.13 -6.72
N ILE A 67 -15.52 -44.14 -6.20
CA ILE A 67 -15.77 -45.55 -6.53
C ILE A 67 -17.09 -46.00 -5.90
N LEU A 68 -17.93 -46.62 -6.69
CA LEU A 68 -19.22 -47.17 -6.29
C LEU A 68 -19.39 -48.60 -6.83
N PRO A 69 -20.27 -49.41 -6.23
CA PRO A 69 -20.70 -50.65 -6.85
C PRO A 69 -21.30 -50.39 -8.25
N PRO A 70 -20.89 -51.15 -9.28
CA PRO A 70 -21.42 -51.00 -10.62
C PRO A 70 -22.92 -51.32 -10.66
N CYS A 71 -23.65 -50.60 -11.53
CA CYS A 71 -25.05 -50.87 -11.83
C CYS A 71 -25.18 -51.84 -13.01
N ASP A 72 -24.28 -51.76 -13.99
CA ASP A 72 -24.21 -52.72 -15.10
C ASP A 72 -23.49 -54.01 -14.67
N PRO A 73 -24.10 -55.20 -14.82
CA PRO A 73 -23.48 -56.47 -14.42
C PRO A 73 -22.24 -56.85 -15.23
N ARG A 74 -21.95 -56.16 -16.34
CA ARG A 74 -20.74 -56.36 -17.16
C ARG A 74 -19.55 -55.54 -16.67
N ALA A 75 -19.75 -54.61 -15.74
CA ALA A 75 -18.70 -53.75 -15.22
C ALA A 75 -18.00 -54.36 -14.00
N ASP A 76 -16.70 -54.16 -13.91
CA ASP A 76 -15.86 -54.59 -12.79
C ASP A 76 -15.89 -53.57 -11.65
N ALA A 77 -16.07 -52.29 -11.97
CA ALA A 77 -16.24 -51.21 -11.01
C ALA A 77 -17.10 -50.08 -11.61
N GLY A 78 -17.82 -49.36 -10.74
CA GLY A 78 -18.50 -48.13 -11.10
C GLY A 78 -17.80 -46.93 -10.48
N PHE A 79 -17.90 -45.76 -11.12
CA PHE A 79 -17.47 -44.52 -10.49
C PHE A 79 -18.24 -43.31 -10.99
N ILE A 80 -18.29 -42.29 -10.16
CA ILE A 80 -18.78 -40.96 -10.53
C ILE A 80 -17.64 -39.95 -10.41
N ILE A 81 -17.66 -38.96 -11.30
CA ILE A 81 -16.67 -37.89 -11.34
C ILE A 81 -17.26 -36.66 -10.68
N MET A 82 -16.42 -35.92 -9.98
CA MET A 82 -16.73 -34.68 -9.29
C MET A 82 -15.75 -33.61 -9.71
N GLU A 83 -16.28 -32.55 -10.31
CA GLU A 83 -15.55 -31.33 -10.65
C GLU A 83 -16.06 -30.14 -9.80
N SER A 84 -15.35 -29.01 -9.87
CA SER A 84 -15.60 -27.86 -9.00
C SER A 84 -17.01 -27.25 -9.11
N GLU A 85 -17.70 -27.46 -10.24
CA GLU A 85 -19.07 -26.95 -10.47
C GLU A 85 -20.10 -28.00 -10.89
N GLU A 86 -19.67 -29.22 -11.25
CA GLU A 86 -20.56 -30.21 -11.83
C GLU A 86 -20.15 -31.65 -11.51
N TYR A 87 -21.06 -32.58 -11.80
CA TYR A 87 -20.78 -34.01 -11.90
C TYR A 87 -20.83 -34.39 -13.39
N PRO A 88 -19.68 -34.52 -14.06
CA PRO A 88 -19.68 -34.83 -15.47
C PRO A 88 -20.01 -36.31 -15.72
N PRO A 89 -20.75 -36.64 -16.80
CA PRO A 89 -21.06 -38.04 -17.14
C PRO A 89 -19.83 -38.92 -17.38
N MET A 90 -18.76 -38.33 -17.93
CA MET A 90 -17.50 -39.00 -18.24
C MET A 90 -16.35 -37.99 -18.30
N SER A 91 -15.14 -38.41 -17.94
CA SER A 91 -13.91 -37.61 -18.03
C SER A 91 -12.72 -38.54 -18.26
N GLY A 92 -11.95 -38.27 -19.31
CA GLY A 92 -10.91 -39.19 -19.77
C GLY A 92 -9.71 -39.29 -18.83
N SER A 93 -9.17 -38.16 -18.37
CA SER A 93 -8.08 -38.13 -17.40
C SER A 93 -8.49 -38.82 -16.10
N ASN A 94 -9.68 -38.53 -15.59
CA ASN A 94 -10.24 -39.17 -14.41
C ASN A 94 -10.48 -40.69 -14.56
N THR A 95 -10.78 -41.16 -15.77
CA THR A 95 -10.90 -42.61 -16.06
C THR A 95 -9.55 -43.31 -16.01
N ILE A 96 -8.51 -42.68 -16.58
CA ILE A 96 -7.12 -43.16 -16.48
C ILE A 96 -6.71 -43.21 -15.01
N CYS A 97 -6.92 -42.12 -14.27
CA CYS A 97 -6.68 -42.01 -12.84
C CYS A 97 -7.34 -43.14 -12.04
N THR A 98 -8.66 -43.32 -12.23
CA THR A 98 -9.46 -44.33 -11.55
C THR A 98 -8.97 -45.74 -11.86
N THR A 99 -8.67 -46.04 -13.13
CA THR A 99 -8.13 -47.34 -13.55
C THR A 99 -6.80 -47.63 -12.87
N THR A 100 -5.88 -46.66 -12.87
CA THR A 100 -4.58 -46.80 -12.20
C THR A 100 -4.74 -47.08 -10.71
N VAL A 101 -5.62 -46.36 -10.01
CA VAL A 101 -5.88 -46.61 -8.59
C VAL A 101 -6.50 -48.00 -8.36
N LEU A 102 -7.51 -48.39 -9.12
CA LEU A 102 -8.16 -49.70 -8.97
C LEU A 102 -7.16 -50.86 -9.07
N LEU A 103 -6.23 -50.77 -10.02
CA LEU A 103 -5.21 -51.79 -10.26
C LEU A 103 -4.07 -51.75 -9.24
N GLU A 104 -3.48 -50.59 -8.99
CA GLU A 104 -2.29 -50.46 -8.12
C GLU A 104 -2.62 -50.59 -6.63
N THR A 105 -3.86 -50.32 -6.22
CA THR A 105 -4.33 -50.59 -4.84
C THR A 105 -4.86 -52.02 -4.65
N GLY A 106 -4.99 -52.79 -5.74
CA GLY A 106 -5.50 -54.15 -5.71
C GLY A 106 -7.01 -54.28 -5.52
N MET A 107 -7.78 -53.19 -5.66
CA MET A 107 -9.25 -53.25 -5.67
C MET A 107 -9.78 -54.08 -6.85
N VAL A 108 -9.07 -54.04 -7.98
CA VAL A 108 -9.23 -54.96 -9.11
C VAL A 108 -7.92 -55.71 -9.30
N LYS A 109 -8.00 -57.02 -9.56
CA LYS A 109 -6.83 -57.86 -9.75
C LYS A 109 -6.08 -57.49 -11.05
N MET A 110 -4.84 -57.05 -10.90
CA MET A 110 -3.94 -56.77 -12.02
C MET A 110 -3.46 -58.06 -12.73
N GLN A 111 -3.42 -58.02 -14.06
CA GLN A 111 -2.88 -59.03 -14.97
C GLN A 111 -1.81 -58.40 -15.88
N GLU A 112 -0.69 -59.09 -16.08
CA GLU A 112 0.43 -58.63 -16.92
C GLU A 112 0.56 -59.50 -18.18
N PRO A 113 0.88 -58.93 -19.36
CA PRO A 113 1.26 -57.53 -19.59
C PRO A 113 0.08 -56.56 -19.78
N ILE A 114 -1.15 -57.06 -19.93
CA ILE A 114 -2.34 -56.24 -20.16
C ILE A 114 -3.46 -56.69 -19.24
N THR A 115 -4.05 -55.74 -18.51
CA THR A 115 -5.32 -55.93 -17.79
C THR A 115 -6.44 -55.26 -18.57
N THR A 116 -7.53 -55.99 -18.83
CA THR A 116 -8.77 -55.42 -19.38
C THR A 116 -9.85 -55.46 -18.32
N LEU A 117 -10.55 -54.34 -18.12
CA LEU A 117 -11.71 -54.23 -17.24
C LEU A 117 -12.74 -53.26 -17.83
N ASN A 118 -13.99 -53.40 -17.40
CA ASN A 118 -15.10 -52.54 -17.80
C ASN A 118 -15.49 -51.62 -16.63
N LEU A 119 -15.61 -50.33 -16.92
CA LEU A 119 -16.00 -49.31 -15.95
C LEU A 119 -17.41 -48.81 -16.26
N ASP A 120 -18.28 -48.82 -15.25
CA ASP A 120 -19.62 -48.25 -15.32
C ASP A 120 -19.54 -46.74 -15.01
N THR A 121 -19.72 -45.92 -16.04
CA THR A 121 -19.72 -44.45 -15.94
C THR A 121 -21.12 -43.90 -16.14
N ALA A 122 -21.37 -42.66 -15.74
CA ALA A 122 -22.67 -42.02 -15.96
C ALA A 122 -22.98 -41.76 -17.46
N ALA A 123 -21.98 -41.77 -18.34
CA ALA A 123 -22.18 -41.75 -19.79
C ALA A 123 -22.45 -43.14 -20.40
N GLY A 124 -22.16 -44.22 -19.66
CA GLY A 124 -22.29 -45.60 -20.13
C GLY A 124 -21.05 -46.46 -19.81
N LEU A 125 -21.05 -47.69 -20.35
CA LEU A 125 -19.98 -48.64 -20.14
C LEU A 125 -18.74 -48.26 -20.95
N VAL A 126 -17.58 -48.18 -20.28
CA VAL A 126 -16.28 -47.87 -20.89
C VAL A 126 -15.34 -49.05 -20.65
N THR A 127 -14.81 -49.64 -21.72
CA THR A 127 -13.81 -50.70 -21.61
C THR A 127 -12.42 -50.07 -21.56
N VAL A 128 -11.60 -50.48 -20.59
CA VAL A 128 -10.22 -50.01 -20.45
C VAL A 128 -9.24 -51.17 -20.60
N SER A 129 -8.11 -50.90 -21.25
CA SER A 129 -6.97 -51.81 -21.37
C SER A 129 -5.74 -51.12 -20.80
N ALA A 130 -5.21 -51.65 -19.72
CA ALA A 130 -4.07 -51.11 -19.00
C ALA A 130 -2.82 -51.96 -19.22
N GLU A 131 -1.73 -51.34 -19.69
CA GLU A 131 -0.43 -51.98 -19.79
C GLU A 131 0.21 -52.02 -18.40
N CYS A 132 0.44 -53.24 -17.89
CA CYS A 132 0.89 -53.47 -16.53
C CYS A 132 2.23 -54.22 -16.54
N GLU A 133 3.16 -53.77 -15.70
CA GLU A 133 4.48 -54.37 -15.56
C GLU A 133 4.99 -54.18 -14.13
N SER A 134 5.43 -55.26 -13.49
CA SER A 134 6.00 -55.26 -12.13
C SER A 134 5.06 -54.65 -11.08
N GLY A 135 3.76 -54.96 -11.16
CA GLY A 135 2.74 -54.45 -10.25
C GLY A 135 2.36 -52.98 -10.45
N LYS A 136 2.79 -52.37 -11.56
CA LYS A 136 2.51 -50.96 -11.89
C LYS A 136 1.68 -50.84 -13.17
N CYS A 137 0.67 -49.99 -13.16
CA CYS A 137 -0.10 -49.60 -14.34
C CYS A 137 0.65 -48.50 -15.11
N LYS A 138 1.30 -48.83 -16.23
CA LYS A 138 2.13 -47.89 -17.01
C LYS A 138 1.30 -46.95 -17.87
N THR A 139 0.33 -47.49 -18.59
CA THR A 139 -0.55 -46.75 -19.48
C THR A 139 -1.96 -47.33 -19.40
N VAL A 140 -2.96 -46.49 -19.66
CA VAL A 140 -4.37 -46.89 -19.75
C VAL A 140 -4.91 -46.38 -21.08
N ALA A 141 -5.44 -47.28 -21.89
CA ALA A 141 -6.26 -46.96 -23.04
C ALA A 141 -7.73 -47.19 -22.69
N PHE A 142 -8.60 -46.21 -22.91
CA PHE A 142 -10.03 -46.35 -22.70
C PHE A 142 -10.80 -46.21 -24.01
N ASP A 143 -11.68 -47.16 -24.25
CA ASP A 143 -12.66 -47.17 -25.33
C ASP A 143 -13.87 -46.36 -24.86
N ASN A 144 -13.86 -45.08 -25.22
CA ASN A 144 -14.89 -44.16 -24.75
C ASN A 144 -16.25 -44.44 -25.41
N VAL A 145 -17.30 -43.84 -24.84
CA VAL A 145 -18.63 -43.81 -25.46
C VAL A 145 -18.57 -43.18 -26.86
N PRO A 146 -19.52 -43.52 -27.76
CA PRO A 146 -19.49 -42.98 -29.11
C PRO A 146 -19.53 -41.44 -29.12
N ALA A 147 -18.66 -40.82 -29.93
CA ALA A 147 -18.50 -39.37 -30.03
C ALA A 147 -19.06 -38.86 -31.36
N PHE A 148 -19.76 -37.73 -31.35
CA PHE A 148 -20.46 -37.21 -32.54
C PHE A 148 -20.62 -35.68 -32.51
N VAL A 149 -20.89 -35.10 -33.67
CA VAL A 149 -21.03 -33.64 -33.84
C VAL A 149 -22.51 -33.24 -33.84
N PHE A 150 -22.86 -32.23 -33.03
CA PHE A 150 -24.18 -31.58 -33.08
C PHE A 150 -24.24 -30.50 -34.16
N HIS A 151 -23.25 -29.62 -34.19
CA HIS A 151 -23.17 -28.49 -35.12
C HIS A 151 -21.71 -28.24 -35.54
N LEU A 152 -21.49 -28.01 -36.83
CA LEU A 152 -20.25 -27.45 -37.35
C LEU A 152 -20.47 -25.97 -37.72
N ASP A 153 -19.45 -25.15 -37.51
CA ASP A 153 -19.36 -23.74 -37.89
C ASP A 153 -20.51 -22.88 -37.33
N LEU A 154 -20.93 -23.14 -36.09
CA LEU A 154 -21.94 -22.34 -35.40
C LEU A 154 -21.40 -20.92 -35.17
N LYS A 155 -22.08 -19.93 -35.74
CA LYS A 155 -21.76 -18.51 -35.56
C LYS A 155 -22.27 -18.03 -34.20
N VAL A 156 -21.37 -17.56 -33.35
CA VAL A 156 -21.67 -17.06 -32.01
C VAL A 156 -21.16 -15.63 -31.86
N GLU A 157 -22.02 -14.73 -31.39
CA GLU A 157 -21.64 -13.36 -31.04
C GLU A 157 -21.17 -13.32 -29.58
N VAL A 158 -19.90 -12.98 -29.37
CA VAL A 158 -19.29 -12.98 -28.03
C VAL A 158 -19.03 -11.53 -27.61
N PRO A 159 -19.71 -11.03 -26.55
CA PRO A 159 -19.52 -9.66 -26.08
C PRO A 159 -18.06 -9.32 -25.86
N GLY A 160 -17.57 -8.25 -26.50
CA GLY A 160 -16.19 -7.75 -26.40
C GLY A 160 -15.11 -8.58 -27.10
N ILE A 161 -15.47 -9.63 -27.85
CA ILE A 161 -14.56 -10.37 -28.75
C ILE A 161 -15.06 -10.22 -30.19
N GLY A 162 -16.38 -10.30 -30.41
CA GLY A 162 -17.02 -10.25 -31.71
C GLY A 162 -17.54 -11.61 -32.15
N LYS A 163 -17.65 -11.80 -33.47
CA LYS A 163 -18.17 -13.04 -34.06
C LYS A 163 -17.10 -14.12 -34.14
N VAL A 164 -17.41 -15.30 -33.62
CA VAL A 164 -16.57 -16.49 -33.71
C VAL A 164 -17.35 -17.68 -34.27
N LEU A 165 -16.62 -18.65 -34.83
CA LEU A 165 -17.14 -19.95 -35.24
C LEU A 165 -16.77 -21.00 -34.20
N CYS A 166 -17.78 -21.74 -33.73
CA CYS A 166 -17.64 -22.83 -32.78
C CYS A 166 -18.26 -24.11 -33.33
N ASP A 167 -17.63 -25.25 -33.08
CA ASP A 167 -18.21 -26.56 -33.33
C ASP A 167 -18.76 -27.13 -32.02
N ILE A 168 -19.97 -27.68 -32.04
CA ILE A 168 -20.62 -28.25 -30.85
C ILE A 168 -20.57 -29.76 -30.96
N VAL A 169 -19.85 -30.40 -30.05
CA VAL A 169 -19.45 -31.81 -30.21
C VAL A 169 -19.59 -32.57 -28.90
N TRP A 170 -20.07 -33.80 -28.99
CA TRP A 170 -20.13 -34.76 -27.90
C TRP A 170 -18.93 -35.72 -27.93
N GLY A 171 -18.24 -35.86 -26.80
CA GLY A 171 -17.14 -36.81 -26.63
C GLY A 171 -17.15 -37.54 -25.28
N GLY A 172 -18.34 -37.73 -24.69
CA GLY A 172 -18.53 -38.11 -23.28
C GLY A 172 -18.90 -36.91 -22.39
N MET A 173 -18.57 -35.70 -22.85
CA MET A 173 -19.14 -34.43 -22.42
C MET A 173 -19.43 -33.56 -23.65
N MET A 174 -20.21 -32.49 -23.48
CA MET A 174 -20.52 -31.54 -24.55
C MET A 174 -19.52 -30.38 -24.55
N TYR A 175 -18.83 -30.22 -25.67
CA TYR A 175 -17.82 -29.19 -25.88
C TYR A 175 -18.27 -28.19 -26.95
N ALA A 176 -17.92 -26.94 -26.74
CA ALA A 176 -17.66 -26.02 -27.84
C ALA A 176 -16.19 -26.12 -28.22
N ILE A 177 -15.88 -26.26 -29.51
CA ILE A 177 -14.51 -26.30 -30.03
C ILE A 177 -14.29 -25.07 -30.89
N LEU A 178 -13.22 -24.32 -30.63
CA LEU A 178 -12.91 -23.07 -31.32
C LEU A 178 -11.41 -22.98 -31.65
N ASP A 179 -11.09 -22.54 -32.86
CA ASP A 179 -9.71 -22.20 -33.25
C ASP A 179 -9.24 -20.96 -32.49
N ILE A 180 -8.18 -21.11 -31.70
CA ILE A 180 -7.68 -20.05 -30.81
C ILE A 180 -7.23 -18.78 -31.57
N SER A 181 -6.86 -18.90 -32.84
CA SER A 181 -6.47 -17.76 -33.65
C SER A 181 -7.62 -16.76 -33.89
N GLN A 182 -8.89 -17.22 -33.81
CA GLN A 182 -10.06 -16.35 -33.94
C GLN A 182 -10.18 -15.31 -32.81
N VAL A 183 -9.50 -15.54 -31.69
CA VAL A 183 -9.49 -14.61 -30.55
C VAL A 183 -8.13 -13.95 -30.31
N GLY A 184 -7.19 -14.13 -31.24
CA GLY A 184 -5.86 -13.50 -31.19
C GLY A 184 -4.96 -13.99 -30.06
N LEU A 185 -5.12 -15.26 -29.64
CA LEU A 185 -4.31 -15.90 -28.60
C LEU A 185 -3.55 -17.12 -29.16
N THR A 186 -2.58 -17.62 -28.41
CA THR A 186 -1.85 -18.88 -28.68
C THR A 186 -1.88 -19.80 -27.48
N ILE A 187 -1.68 -21.11 -27.63
CA ILE A 187 -1.72 -22.05 -26.51
C ILE A 187 -0.34 -22.13 -25.85
N ASP A 188 -0.01 -21.07 -25.10
CA ASP A 188 1.19 -20.93 -24.28
C ASP A 188 0.83 -20.66 -22.80
N SER A 189 1.74 -21.04 -21.91
CA SER A 189 1.68 -20.72 -20.48
C SER A 189 1.52 -19.23 -20.15
N SER A 190 2.08 -18.33 -20.97
CA SER A 190 2.04 -16.88 -20.78
C SER A 190 0.65 -16.26 -21.02
N ASP A 191 -0.20 -16.91 -21.81
CA ASP A 191 -1.56 -16.46 -22.11
C ASP A 191 -2.65 -17.14 -21.23
N GLY A 192 -2.26 -17.96 -20.25
CA GLY A 192 -3.16 -18.86 -19.53
C GLY A 192 -4.41 -18.20 -18.91
N GLU A 193 -4.25 -17.04 -18.28
CA GLU A 193 -5.38 -16.29 -17.67
C GLU A 193 -6.34 -15.76 -18.74
N ARG A 194 -5.81 -15.23 -19.85
CA ARG A 194 -6.61 -14.72 -20.98
C ARG A 194 -7.34 -15.84 -21.68
N ILE A 195 -6.72 -17.00 -21.86
CA ILE A 195 -7.38 -18.20 -22.42
C ILE A 195 -8.58 -18.59 -21.55
N VAL A 196 -8.41 -18.61 -20.23
CA VAL A 196 -9.51 -18.90 -19.30
C VAL A 196 -10.63 -17.86 -19.40
N GLU A 197 -10.29 -16.56 -19.33
CA GLU A 197 -11.27 -15.48 -19.40
C GLU A 197 -12.08 -15.52 -20.70
N TYR A 198 -11.39 -15.60 -21.83
CA TYR A 198 -12.02 -15.65 -23.15
C TYR A 198 -12.83 -16.94 -23.31
N GLY A 199 -12.32 -18.05 -22.78
CA GLY A 199 -13.02 -19.31 -22.85
C GLY A 199 -14.33 -19.32 -22.08
N GLU A 200 -14.35 -18.75 -20.88
CA GLU A 200 -15.58 -18.55 -20.11
C GLU A 200 -16.58 -17.65 -20.84
N ARG A 201 -16.11 -16.56 -21.48
CA ARG A 201 -16.96 -15.65 -22.26
C ARG A 201 -17.58 -16.35 -23.47
N VAL A 202 -16.79 -17.08 -24.25
CA VAL A 202 -17.27 -17.86 -25.41
C VAL A 202 -18.25 -18.93 -24.95
N LYS A 203 -17.92 -19.70 -23.90
CA LYS A 203 -18.80 -20.74 -23.36
C LYS A 203 -20.17 -20.18 -22.96
N ARG A 204 -20.21 -19.06 -22.24
CA ARG A 204 -21.48 -18.40 -21.86
C ARG A 204 -22.27 -17.93 -23.08
N ALA A 205 -21.60 -17.44 -24.12
CA ALA A 205 -22.26 -17.03 -25.37
C ALA A 205 -22.83 -18.23 -26.13
N VAL A 206 -22.10 -19.34 -26.20
CA VAL A 206 -22.55 -20.61 -26.79
C VAL A 206 -23.79 -21.11 -26.06
N GLN A 207 -23.75 -21.18 -24.73
CA GLN A 207 -24.88 -21.64 -23.90
C GLN A 207 -26.17 -20.81 -24.09
N ARG A 208 -26.04 -19.53 -24.44
CA ARG A 208 -27.19 -18.66 -24.78
C ARG A 208 -27.70 -18.88 -26.21
N THR A 209 -26.85 -19.40 -27.09
CA THR A 209 -27.14 -19.57 -28.52
C THR A 209 -27.73 -20.96 -28.82
N VAL A 210 -27.21 -22.00 -28.16
CA VAL A 210 -27.60 -23.40 -28.38
C VAL A 210 -27.60 -24.15 -27.06
N HIS A 211 -28.52 -25.11 -26.94
CA HIS A 211 -28.63 -25.98 -25.78
C HIS A 211 -28.77 -27.44 -26.25
N PRO A 212 -27.65 -28.10 -26.63
CA PRO A 212 -27.68 -29.47 -27.13
C PRO A 212 -28.18 -30.45 -26.04
N ILE A 213 -28.89 -31.49 -26.47
CA ILE A 213 -29.44 -32.54 -25.59
C ILE A 213 -28.97 -33.89 -26.14
N HIS A 214 -28.43 -34.75 -25.28
CA HIS A 214 -27.97 -36.07 -25.70
C HIS A 214 -29.16 -36.94 -26.14
N PRO A 215 -29.13 -37.54 -27.34
CA PRO A 215 -30.30 -38.20 -27.95
C PRO A 215 -30.83 -39.41 -27.15
N GLU A 216 -29.96 -40.09 -26.41
CA GLU A 216 -30.33 -41.30 -25.64
C GLU A 216 -30.51 -41.03 -24.14
N ASN A 217 -30.09 -39.86 -23.65
CA ASN A 217 -30.26 -39.47 -22.25
C ASN A 217 -30.49 -37.95 -22.15
N PRO A 218 -31.75 -37.50 -22.12
CA PRO A 218 -32.08 -36.07 -22.04
C PRO A 218 -31.55 -35.36 -20.80
N GLY A 219 -31.20 -36.11 -19.74
CA GLY A 219 -30.58 -35.56 -18.55
C GLY A 219 -29.15 -35.04 -18.78
N ILE A 220 -28.51 -35.44 -19.89
CA ILE A 220 -27.22 -34.92 -20.33
C ILE A 220 -27.51 -33.84 -21.39
N ASN A 221 -27.35 -32.59 -21.01
CA ASN A 221 -27.65 -31.44 -21.87
C ASN A 221 -26.76 -30.24 -21.53
N GLY A 222 -26.65 -29.32 -22.50
CA GLY A 222 -25.88 -28.09 -22.38
C GLY A 222 -24.38 -28.28 -22.58
N VAL A 223 -23.74 -27.29 -23.18
CA VAL A 223 -22.28 -27.24 -23.30
C VAL A 223 -21.67 -26.84 -21.96
N THR A 224 -20.77 -27.64 -21.42
CA THR A 224 -20.15 -27.37 -20.11
C THR A 224 -18.68 -26.96 -20.20
N ASN A 225 -18.01 -27.28 -21.32
CA ASN A 225 -16.59 -26.99 -21.53
C ASN A 225 -16.32 -26.37 -22.92
N LEU A 226 -15.26 -25.57 -22.99
CA LEU A 226 -14.71 -25.05 -24.25
C LEU A 226 -13.33 -25.64 -24.48
N VAL A 227 -13.04 -26.09 -25.70
CA VAL A 227 -11.71 -26.50 -26.14
C VAL A 227 -11.22 -25.50 -27.17
N PHE A 228 -10.15 -24.78 -26.84
CA PHE A 228 -9.35 -24.07 -27.83
C PHE A 228 -8.43 -25.06 -28.53
N THR A 229 -8.33 -24.96 -29.84
CA THR A 229 -7.45 -25.82 -30.66
C THR A 229 -6.55 -25.00 -31.54
N GLU A 230 -5.32 -25.47 -31.71
CA GLU A 230 -4.44 -25.05 -32.80
C GLU A 230 -4.71 -25.85 -34.09
N PRO A 231 -4.23 -25.37 -35.25
CA PRO A 231 -4.33 -26.08 -36.52
C PRO A 231 -3.73 -27.49 -36.45
N LEU A 232 -4.36 -28.41 -37.18
CA LEU A 232 -3.91 -29.79 -37.30
C LEU A 232 -2.58 -29.87 -38.06
N GLN A 233 -1.61 -30.60 -37.52
CA GLN A 233 -0.32 -30.86 -38.14
C GLN A 233 -0.27 -32.32 -38.62
N SER A 234 0.34 -32.54 -39.78
CA SER A 234 0.55 -33.89 -40.32
C SER A 234 1.98 -34.34 -40.03
N GLU A 235 2.11 -35.53 -39.47
CA GLU A 235 3.39 -36.12 -39.08
C GLU A 235 3.59 -37.48 -39.74
N THR A 236 4.82 -38.00 -39.71
CA THR A 236 5.16 -39.30 -40.32
C THR A 236 4.39 -40.47 -39.69
N SER A 237 3.94 -40.33 -38.44
CA SER A 237 3.28 -41.37 -37.65
C SER A 237 1.78 -41.13 -37.40
N GLY A 238 1.19 -40.09 -38.00
CA GLY A 238 -0.22 -39.73 -37.81
C GLY A 238 -0.45 -38.21 -37.85
N LYS A 239 -1.42 -37.72 -37.10
CA LYS A 239 -1.72 -36.29 -36.99
C LYS A 239 -1.52 -35.80 -35.56
N SER A 240 -1.24 -34.51 -35.39
CA SER A 240 -1.10 -33.91 -34.07
C SER A 240 -1.76 -32.53 -34.00
N ALA A 241 -2.19 -32.15 -32.80
CA ALA A 241 -2.67 -30.80 -32.51
C ALA A 241 -2.47 -30.48 -31.04
N ARG A 242 -2.37 -29.19 -30.72
CA ARG A 242 -2.38 -28.68 -29.36
C ARG A 242 -3.76 -28.16 -29.00
N ASN A 243 -4.15 -28.32 -27.74
CA ASN A 243 -5.39 -27.78 -27.21
C ASN A 243 -5.26 -27.19 -25.80
N ALA A 244 -6.26 -26.39 -25.44
CA ALA A 244 -6.46 -25.88 -24.10
C ALA A 244 -7.95 -26.00 -23.77
N THR A 245 -8.28 -26.87 -22.82
CA THR A 245 -9.67 -27.03 -22.37
C THR A 245 -9.92 -26.10 -21.18
N VAL A 246 -10.92 -25.23 -21.30
CA VAL A 246 -11.37 -24.33 -20.24
C VAL A 246 -12.54 -24.97 -19.50
N VAL A 247 -12.30 -25.27 -18.23
CA VAL A 247 -13.23 -25.93 -17.30
C VAL A 247 -13.75 -24.92 -16.28
N SER A 248 -15.05 -24.95 -15.98
CA SER A 248 -15.66 -24.11 -14.95
C SER A 248 -15.05 -24.36 -13.56
N PRO A 249 -14.87 -23.34 -12.68
CA PRO A 249 -15.29 -21.94 -12.80
C PRO A 249 -14.33 -21.02 -13.59
N GLY A 250 -13.36 -21.59 -14.30
CA GLY A 250 -12.33 -20.82 -15.00
C GLY A 250 -10.93 -21.35 -14.68
N ARG A 251 -10.60 -22.50 -15.26
CA ARG A 251 -9.26 -23.10 -15.19
C ARG A 251 -8.93 -23.82 -16.48
N LEU A 252 -7.65 -24.07 -16.73
CA LEU A 252 -7.21 -24.99 -17.77
C LEU A 252 -7.16 -26.43 -17.25
N ASP A 253 -7.56 -27.39 -18.09
CA ASP A 253 -7.17 -28.79 -17.95
C ASP A 253 -5.66 -28.92 -18.25
N ARG A 254 -4.92 -29.59 -17.36
CA ARG A 254 -3.48 -29.81 -17.54
C ARG A 254 -3.19 -30.97 -18.48
N SER A 255 -4.16 -31.87 -18.63
CA SER A 255 -4.11 -32.94 -19.62
C SER A 255 -4.58 -32.43 -20.98
N PRO A 256 -4.37 -33.18 -22.07
CA PRO A 256 -4.99 -32.89 -23.37
C PRO A 256 -6.53 -33.03 -23.38
N CYS A 257 -7.16 -33.29 -22.23
CA CYS A 257 -8.58 -33.55 -22.04
C CYS A 257 -9.04 -34.78 -22.84
N GLY A 258 -9.19 -35.94 -22.19
CA GLY A 258 -9.48 -37.18 -22.91
C GLY A 258 -10.83 -37.17 -23.64
N THR A 259 -11.90 -36.69 -22.99
CA THR A 259 -13.22 -36.50 -23.62
C THR A 259 -13.22 -35.40 -24.67
N GLY A 260 -12.44 -34.32 -24.46
CA GLY A 260 -12.19 -33.29 -25.47
C GLY A 260 -11.41 -33.81 -26.68
N THR A 261 -10.50 -34.76 -26.47
CA THR A 261 -9.77 -35.47 -27.53
C THR A 261 -10.72 -36.34 -28.34
N CYS A 262 -11.65 -37.06 -27.70
CA CYS A 262 -12.71 -37.79 -28.37
C CYS A 262 -13.60 -36.85 -29.22
N ALA A 263 -14.00 -35.72 -28.67
CA ALA A 263 -14.78 -34.70 -29.38
C ALA A 263 -13.98 -34.13 -30.58
N ARG A 264 -12.71 -33.79 -30.40
CA ARG A 264 -11.84 -33.31 -31.49
C ARG A 264 -11.70 -34.35 -32.60
N MET A 265 -11.52 -35.63 -32.28
CA MET A 265 -11.50 -36.68 -33.30
C MET A 265 -12.82 -36.80 -34.06
N ALA A 266 -13.98 -36.64 -33.39
CA ALA A 266 -15.28 -36.66 -34.05
C ALA A 266 -15.47 -35.47 -35.00
N GLN A 267 -15.01 -34.29 -34.61
CA GLN A 267 -14.96 -33.08 -35.44
C GLN A 267 -14.08 -33.28 -36.67
N LEU A 268 -12.85 -33.77 -36.47
CA LEU A 268 -11.90 -34.02 -37.56
C LEU A 268 -12.43 -35.09 -38.53
N TYR A 269 -13.02 -36.17 -38.01
CA TYR A 269 -13.66 -37.19 -38.83
C TYR A 269 -14.82 -36.63 -39.66
N ALA A 270 -15.68 -35.80 -39.06
CA ALA A 270 -16.79 -35.16 -39.77
C ALA A 270 -16.34 -34.17 -40.86
N ARG A 271 -15.08 -33.71 -40.80
CA ARG A 271 -14.43 -32.85 -41.81
C ARG A 271 -13.54 -33.63 -42.78
N ASP A 272 -13.54 -34.97 -42.72
CA ASP A 272 -12.64 -35.85 -43.49
C ASP A 272 -11.13 -35.57 -43.23
N GLU A 273 -10.82 -34.98 -42.08
CA GLU A 273 -9.46 -34.60 -41.65
C GLU A 273 -8.81 -35.63 -40.72
N LEU A 274 -9.48 -36.71 -40.33
CA LEU A 274 -8.88 -37.84 -39.60
C LEU A 274 -9.64 -39.12 -39.95
N LEU A 275 -8.93 -40.18 -40.35
CA LEU A 275 -9.55 -41.42 -40.79
C LEU A 275 -9.59 -42.50 -39.70
N VAL A 276 -10.44 -43.53 -39.91
CA VAL A 276 -10.47 -44.72 -39.04
C VAL A 276 -9.12 -45.42 -39.06
N GLY A 277 -8.59 -45.74 -37.88
CA GLY A 277 -7.27 -46.36 -37.70
C GLY A 277 -6.09 -45.40 -37.73
N GLU A 278 -6.29 -44.12 -38.05
CA GLU A 278 -5.23 -43.11 -38.01
C GLU A 278 -4.94 -42.66 -36.57
N SER A 279 -3.65 -42.51 -36.26
CA SER A 279 -3.19 -42.07 -34.94
C SER A 279 -3.30 -40.55 -34.81
N PHE A 280 -3.81 -40.07 -33.68
CA PHE A 280 -3.93 -38.65 -33.36
C PHE A 280 -3.24 -38.33 -32.02
N ARG A 281 -2.15 -37.56 -32.05
CA ARG A 281 -1.44 -37.10 -30.86
C ARG A 281 -1.97 -35.74 -30.41
N HIS A 282 -2.58 -35.69 -29.24
CA HIS A 282 -3.16 -34.45 -28.70
C HIS A 282 -2.33 -33.93 -27.54
N ILE A 283 -1.97 -32.65 -27.58
CA ILE A 283 -0.96 -32.04 -26.71
C ILE A 283 -1.63 -30.96 -25.85
N SER A 284 -1.38 -31.01 -24.55
CA SER A 284 -1.93 -30.05 -23.58
C SER A 284 -1.14 -28.73 -23.54
N PRO A 285 -1.63 -27.72 -22.79
CA PRO A 285 -0.89 -26.46 -22.62
C PRO A 285 0.48 -26.62 -21.94
N ILE A 286 0.65 -27.66 -21.12
CA ILE A 286 1.91 -27.96 -20.43
C ILE A 286 2.77 -28.99 -21.17
N GLY A 287 2.40 -29.35 -22.41
CA GLY A 287 3.16 -30.26 -23.27
C GLY A 287 3.01 -31.75 -22.92
N THR A 288 2.01 -32.13 -22.12
CA THR A 288 1.67 -33.54 -21.89
C THR A 288 0.79 -34.07 -23.02
N GLU A 289 0.75 -35.39 -23.22
CA GLU A 289 0.20 -35.99 -24.44
C GLU A 289 -0.79 -37.13 -24.17
N PHE A 290 -1.78 -37.24 -25.05
CA PHE A 290 -2.68 -38.38 -25.17
C PHE A 290 -2.69 -38.85 -26.62
N MET A 291 -2.77 -40.17 -26.79
CA MET A 291 -2.85 -40.81 -28.11
C MET A 291 -4.29 -41.25 -28.38
N GLY A 292 -4.91 -40.64 -29.37
CA GLY A 292 -6.24 -40.95 -29.86
C GLY A 292 -6.20 -41.86 -31.09
N THR A 293 -7.20 -42.72 -31.24
CA THR A 293 -7.44 -43.48 -32.47
C THR A 293 -8.93 -43.74 -32.65
N ILE A 294 -9.42 -43.67 -33.89
CA ILE A 294 -10.80 -44.03 -34.22
C ILE A 294 -10.83 -45.52 -34.58
N ARG A 295 -11.52 -46.35 -33.79
CA ARG A 295 -11.62 -47.80 -34.04
C ARG A 295 -12.66 -48.18 -35.08
N GLY A 296 -13.67 -47.33 -35.24
CA GLY A 296 -14.79 -47.56 -36.14
C GLY A 296 -15.84 -46.47 -36.00
N THR A 297 -16.98 -46.68 -36.63
CA THR A 297 -18.11 -45.74 -36.63
C THR A 297 -19.41 -46.44 -36.25
N THR A 298 -20.37 -45.66 -35.78
CA THR A 298 -21.71 -46.09 -35.38
C THR A 298 -22.71 -44.95 -35.54
N LYS A 299 -23.95 -45.14 -35.06
CA LYS A 299 -24.93 -44.07 -34.90
C LYS A 299 -25.38 -43.97 -33.44
N VAL A 300 -25.68 -42.74 -33.01
CA VAL A 300 -26.32 -42.43 -31.73
C VAL A 300 -27.52 -41.54 -32.03
N GLY A 301 -28.74 -42.07 -31.88
CA GLY A 301 -29.93 -41.44 -32.45
C GLY A 301 -29.76 -41.17 -33.95
N GLU A 302 -29.91 -39.91 -34.34
CA GLU A 302 -29.76 -39.46 -35.74
C GLU A 302 -28.30 -39.11 -36.14
N TYR A 303 -27.38 -39.03 -35.17
CA TYR A 303 -26.02 -38.55 -35.41
C TYR A 303 -25.06 -39.67 -35.83
N ASN A 304 -24.24 -39.40 -36.84
CA ASN A 304 -23.10 -40.26 -37.17
C ASN A 304 -22.02 -40.08 -36.10
N ALA A 305 -21.58 -41.19 -35.51
CA ALA A 305 -20.66 -41.19 -34.40
C ALA A 305 -19.41 -42.02 -34.72
N ILE A 306 -18.29 -41.64 -34.11
CA ILE A 306 -17.06 -42.43 -34.09
C ILE A 306 -16.99 -43.26 -32.80
N LEU A 307 -16.18 -44.32 -32.82
CA LEU A 307 -15.80 -45.11 -31.64
C LEU A 307 -14.35 -44.77 -31.27
N PRO A 308 -14.12 -43.76 -30.42
CA PRO A 308 -12.77 -43.28 -30.10
C PRO A 308 -12.13 -44.10 -28.97
N THR A 309 -10.82 -44.30 -29.09
CA THR A 309 -9.96 -44.79 -28.01
C THR A 309 -8.94 -43.73 -27.69
N VAL A 310 -8.69 -43.48 -26.41
CA VAL A 310 -7.66 -42.55 -25.94
C VAL A 310 -6.75 -43.25 -24.95
N LYS A 311 -5.44 -43.11 -25.15
CA LYS A 311 -4.39 -43.70 -24.32
C LYS A 311 -3.56 -42.62 -23.63
N GLY A 312 -3.31 -42.81 -22.34
CA GLY A 312 -2.46 -41.94 -21.52
C GLY A 312 -1.90 -42.65 -20.29
N SER A 313 -1.24 -41.89 -19.41
CA SER A 313 -0.60 -42.40 -18.18
C SER A 313 -1.00 -41.58 -16.97
N ALA A 314 -1.01 -42.23 -15.81
CA ALA A 314 -1.26 -41.60 -14.52
C ALA A 314 -0.24 -42.06 -13.46
N TRP A 315 -0.14 -41.29 -12.38
CA TRP A 315 0.76 -41.56 -11.27
C TRP A 315 0.07 -41.30 -9.93
N ILE A 316 0.18 -42.25 -9.00
CA ILE A 316 -0.21 -42.05 -7.60
C ILE A 316 0.74 -41.06 -6.94
N THR A 317 0.18 -40.04 -6.31
CA THR A 317 0.91 -38.95 -5.63
C THR A 317 0.84 -39.03 -4.12
N SER A 318 -0.24 -39.60 -3.56
CA SER A 318 -0.42 -39.68 -2.11
C SER A 318 -1.50 -40.66 -1.68
N TYR A 319 -1.48 -41.03 -0.39
CA TYR A 319 -2.58 -41.68 0.30
C TYR A 319 -3.03 -40.75 1.43
N GLN A 320 -4.32 -40.41 1.44
CA GLN A 320 -4.87 -39.34 2.27
C GLN A 320 -6.09 -39.82 3.04
N GLN A 321 -6.28 -39.27 4.25
CA GLN A 321 -7.53 -39.35 4.98
C GLN A 321 -8.09 -37.94 5.17
N VAL A 322 -9.18 -37.64 4.47
CA VAL A 322 -9.90 -36.37 4.62
C VAL A 322 -10.83 -36.50 5.81
N VAL A 323 -10.67 -35.60 6.78
CA VAL A 323 -11.40 -35.63 8.06
C VAL A 323 -12.35 -34.45 8.17
N LEU A 324 -13.53 -34.69 8.73
CA LEU A 324 -14.49 -33.66 9.13
C LEU A 324 -14.68 -33.71 10.65
N ASP A 325 -14.19 -32.67 11.34
CA ASP A 325 -14.45 -32.45 12.76
C ASP A 325 -15.87 -31.89 12.95
N PRO A 326 -16.66 -32.38 13.93
CA PRO A 326 -18.00 -31.85 14.20
C PRO A 326 -18.04 -30.34 14.53
N SER A 327 -16.93 -29.78 15.03
CA SER A 327 -16.80 -28.37 15.42
C SER A 327 -16.17 -27.49 14.34
N ASP A 328 -15.85 -28.05 13.16
CA ASP A 328 -15.32 -27.30 12.03
C ASP A 328 -16.34 -26.23 11.58
N PRO A 329 -15.98 -24.92 11.58
CA PRO A 329 -16.86 -23.86 11.14
C PRO A 329 -17.14 -23.86 9.62
N PHE A 330 -16.37 -24.62 8.84
CA PHE A 330 -16.49 -24.76 7.38
C PHE A 330 -16.61 -26.25 6.99
N PRO A 331 -17.69 -26.93 7.38
CA PRO A 331 -17.81 -28.37 7.18
C PRO A 331 -17.85 -28.78 5.70
N GLU A 332 -18.30 -27.89 4.81
CA GLU A 332 -18.36 -28.06 3.35
C GLU A 332 -17.26 -27.25 2.62
N GLY A 333 -16.35 -26.63 3.38
CA GLY A 333 -15.34 -25.71 2.85
C GLY A 333 -15.93 -24.38 2.35
N PHE A 334 -15.11 -23.62 1.62
CA PHE A 334 -15.49 -22.35 1.01
C PHE A 334 -14.78 -22.13 -0.34
N ARG A 335 -15.25 -21.15 -1.10
CA ARG A 335 -14.66 -20.73 -2.38
C ARG A 335 -14.36 -19.24 -2.36
N ILE A 336 -13.17 -18.87 -2.85
CA ILE A 336 -12.77 -17.47 -3.01
C ILE A 336 -12.98 -17.07 -4.47
N GLN A 337 -13.51 -15.87 -4.66
CA GLN A 337 -13.62 -15.20 -5.95
C GLN A 337 -12.54 -14.14 -6.01
N GLN A 338 -11.85 -14.09 -7.15
CA GLN A 338 -10.88 -13.06 -7.47
C GLN A 338 -11.36 -12.26 -8.67
N GLN A 339 -11.35 -10.94 -8.54
CA GLN A 339 -11.70 -9.99 -9.59
C GLN A 339 -10.75 -8.81 -9.50
N GLY A 340 -10.49 -8.14 -10.60
CA GLY A 340 -9.52 -7.05 -10.62
C GLY A 340 -9.60 -6.20 -11.86
N PHE A 341 -8.69 -5.23 -11.93
CA PHE A 341 -8.48 -4.39 -13.10
C PHE A 341 -7.04 -3.92 -13.16
N THR A 342 -6.62 -3.51 -14.34
CA THR A 342 -5.30 -2.91 -14.60
C THR A 342 -5.47 -1.47 -15.05
N LEU A 343 -4.58 -0.60 -14.58
CA LEU A 343 -4.40 0.76 -15.08
C LEU A 343 -3.27 0.78 -16.11
N ASP A 344 -3.40 1.61 -17.14
CA ASP A 344 -2.32 1.77 -18.12
C ASP A 344 -1.07 2.41 -17.50
N GLU A 345 0.04 2.36 -18.24
CA GLU A 345 1.34 2.84 -17.78
C GLU A 345 1.33 4.35 -17.50
N ALA A 346 0.64 5.14 -18.34
CA ALA A 346 0.57 6.59 -18.20
C ALA A 346 -0.19 6.99 -16.92
N MET A 347 -1.32 6.33 -16.65
CA MET A 347 -2.12 6.55 -15.47
C MET A 347 -1.43 6.03 -14.20
N THR A 348 -0.71 4.92 -14.30
CA THR A 348 0.10 4.36 -13.22
C THR A 348 1.20 5.34 -12.82
N GLU A 349 1.98 5.83 -13.78
CA GLU A 349 3.04 6.81 -13.52
C GLU A 349 2.44 8.12 -12.98
N CYS A 350 1.30 8.56 -13.49
CA CYS A 350 0.54 9.70 -12.98
C CYS A 350 0.18 9.53 -11.49
N LEU A 351 -0.35 8.37 -11.10
CA LEU A 351 -0.72 8.08 -9.71
C LEU A 351 0.50 8.03 -8.78
N LEU A 352 1.62 7.47 -9.25
CA LEU A 352 2.84 7.33 -8.46
C LEU A 352 3.61 8.64 -8.31
N THR A 353 3.55 9.55 -9.30
CA THR A 353 4.32 10.81 -9.30
C THR A 353 3.49 12.02 -8.90
N ARG A 354 2.31 12.21 -9.50
CA ARG A 354 1.48 13.41 -9.29
C ARG A 354 0.75 13.43 -7.95
N SER A 355 0.68 12.31 -7.23
CA SER A 355 0.14 12.26 -5.86
C SER A 355 0.94 13.17 -4.92
N GLN A 356 2.27 13.19 -5.07
CA GLN A 356 3.12 14.09 -4.30
C GLN A 356 2.95 15.55 -4.73
N ASP A 357 2.88 15.82 -6.03
CA ASP A 357 2.83 17.19 -6.57
C ASP A 357 1.50 17.90 -6.29
N LEU A 358 0.37 17.18 -6.44
CA LEU A 358 -0.96 17.75 -6.28
C LEU A 358 -1.48 17.69 -4.85
N LEU A 359 -1.23 16.60 -4.12
CA LEU A 359 -1.88 16.33 -2.84
C LEU A 359 -0.90 16.26 -1.66
N ARG A 360 0.42 16.34 -1.94
CA ARG A 360 1.48 16.05 -0.96
C ARG A 360 1.21 14.71 -0.25
N SER A 361 0.68 13.73 -0.98
CA SER A 361 0.18 12.47 -0.43
C SER A 361 0.99 11.31 -0.97
N GLU A 362 1.08 10.24 -0.21
CA GLU A 362 1.61 8.98 -0.73
C GLU A 362 0.59 8.30 -1.66
N PRO A 363 1.03 7.52 -2.68
CA PRO A 363 0.12 6.82 -3.59
C PRO A 363 -0.93 5.95 -2.87
N ILE A 364 -0.54 5.32 -1.75
CA ILE A 364 -1.43 4.48 -0.94
C ILE A 364 -2.63 5.25 -0.37
N GLU A 365 -2.48 6.55 -0.10
CA GLU A 365 -3.55 7.39 0.45
C GLU A 365 -4.62 7.67 -0.61
N VAL A 366 -4.20 7.82 -1.86
CA VAL A 366 -5.10 7.92 -3.01
C VAL A 366 -5.86 6.61 -3.21
N MET A 367 -5.17 5.47 -3.14
CA MET A 367 -5.79 4.14 -3.26
C MET A 367 -6.84 3.89 -2.18
N LEU A 368 -6.49 4.14 -0.91
CA LEU A 368 -7.41 4.00 0.22
C LEU A 368 -8.61 4.95 0.10
N GLY A 369 -8.37 6.23 -0.23
CA GLY A 369 -9.42 7.23 -0.39
C GLY A 369 -10.39 6.91 -1.52
N ALA A 370 -9.88 6.50 -2.68
CA ALA A 370 -10.70 6.12 -3.82
C ALA A 370 -11.49 4.83 -3.56
N ALA A 371 -10.89 3.82 -2.91
CA ALA A 371 -11.59 2.58 -2.56
C ALA A 371 -12.76 2.83 -1.60
N LEU A 372 -12.52 3.67 -0.58
CA LEU A 372 -13.54 4.04 0.42
C LEU A 372 -14.66 4.89 -0.20
N HIS A 373 -14.30 5.85 -1.06
CA HIS A 373 -15.29 6.69 -1.75
C HIS A 373 -16.14 5.85 -2.73
N ALA A 374 -15.52 4.93 -3.47
CA ALA A 374 -16.21 4.00 -4.36
C ALA A 374 -17.24 3.14 -3.60
N PHE A 375 -16.86 2.66 -2.40
CA PHE A 375 -17.75 1.84 -1.58
C PHE A 375 -19.01 2.61 -1.20
N VAL A 376 -18.88 3.84 -0.70
CA VAL A 376 -20.05 4.64 -0.28
C VAL A 376 -20.97 4.99 -1.46
N ARG A 377 -20.40 5.25 -2.64
CA ARG A 377 -21.21 5.50 -3.85
C ARG A 377 -22.07 4.31 -4.23
N VAL A 378 -21.53 3.10 -4.14
CA VAL A 378 -22.22 1.87 -4.57
C VAL A 378 -23.08 1.28 -3.45
N PHE A 379 -22.73 1.51 -2.18
CA PHE A 379 -23.41 1.02 -0.98
C PHE A 379 -23.99 2.13 -0.09
N PRO A 380 -24.90 2.98 -0.58
CA PRO A 380 -25.47 4.08 0.20
C PRO A 380 -26.38 3.63 1.37
N ASP A 381 -26.82 2.38 1.35
CA ASP A 381 -27.62 1.71 2.39
C ASP A 381 -26.76 1.13 3.53
N ARG A 382 -25.44 1.24 3.45
CA ARG A 382 -24.48 0.75 4.46
C ARG A 382 -23.72 1.90 5.10
N GLY A 383 -23.35 1.71 6.37
CA GLY A 383 -22.36 2.55 7.04
C GLY A 383 -20.97 2.36 6.44
N LEU A 384 -20.05 3.27 6.77
CA LEU A 384 -18.64 3.18 6.33
C LEU A 384 -18.01 1.86 6.78
N PRO A 385 -17.36 1.12 5.87
CA PRO A 385 -16.70 -0.13 6.21
C PRO A 385 -15.41 0.14 6.99
N ALA A 386 -15.03 -0.79 7.84
CA ALA A 386 -13.73 -0.73 8.51
C ALA A 386 -12.61 -1.09 7.51
N MET A 387 -11.89 -0.07 7.03
CA MET A 387 -10.77 -0.23 6.10
C MET A 387 -9.43 -0.27 6.83
N PHE A 388 -8.65 -1.30 6.59
CA PHE A 388 -7.31 -1.48 7.14
C PHE A 388 -6.26 -1.29 6.05
N ASN A 389 -5.15 -0.65 6.43
CA ASN A 389 -3.97 -0.55 5.61
C ASN A 389 -2.92 -1.56 6.09
N GLU A 390 -2.42 -2.41 5.18
CA GLU A 390 -1.26 -3.26 5.41
C GLU A 390 0.00 -2.58 4.88
N SER A 391 1.02 -2.44 5.72
CA SER A 391 2.34 -1.91 5.37
C SER A 391 3.43 -2.94 5.65
N HIS A 392 4.56 -2.84 4.95
CA HIS A 392 5.75 -3.65 5.19
C HIS A 392 6.42 -3.39 6.55
N GLY A 393 6.00 -2.36 7.28
CA GLY A 393 6.41 -2.10 8.67
C GLY A 393 7.84 -1.59 8.83
N ARG A 394 8.53 -1.25 7.73
CA ARG A 394 9.93 -0.80 7.77
C ARG A 394 10.05 0.66 8.22
N ASP A 395 9.03 1.47 7.96
CA ASP A 395 9.02 2.89 8.35
C ASP A 395 8.66 3.07 9.83
N ALA A 396 8.20 2.01 10.52
CA ALA A 396 7.75 2.07 11.90
C ALA A 396 8.89 2.29 12.93
N LEU A 397 10.11 1.92 12.58
CA LEU A 397 11.27 1.96 13.49
C LEU A 397 12.04 3.30 13.43
N GLY A 398 11.82 4.09 12.38
CA GLY A 398 12.52 5.37 12.15
C GLY A 398 14.04 5.22 12.23
N ASP A 399 14.73 6.28 12.65
CA ASP A 399 16.20 6.32 12.70
C ASP A 399 16.81 5.55 13.89
N ARG A 400 15.99 4.92 14.74
CA ARG A 400 16.49 4.22 15.94
C ARG A 400 17.18 2.89 15.63
N CYS A 401 16.91 2.30 14.47
CA CYS A 401 17.47 1.02 14.06
C CYS A 401 17.55 0.94 12.53
N ASP A 402 18.76 0.78 11.99
CA ASP A 402 18.95 0.53 10.57
C ASP A 402 18.60 -0.93 10.24
N ILE A 403 17.44 -1.12 9.62
CA ILE A 403 16.94 -2.42 9.17
C ILE A 403 17.13 -2.64 7.66
N SER A 404 17.89 -1.78 6.97
CA SER A 404 18.12 -1.86 5.52
C SER A 404 18.76 -3.19 5.12
N GLN A 405 19.61 -3.75 5.99
CA GLN A 405 20.28 -5.05 5.79
C GLN A 405 19.50 -6.25 6.35
N THR A 406 18.30 -6.03 6.92
CA THR A 406 17.50 -7.12 7.48
C THR A 406 16.63 -7.76 6.42
N VAL A 407 16.77 -9.07 6.24
CA VAL A 407 15.92 -9.88 5.35
C VAL A 407 14.65 -10.29 6.08
N GLY A 408 13.49 -10.00 5.48
CA GLY A 408 12.18 -10.34 6.06
C GLY A 408 11.15 -9.23 5.89
N TRP A 409 9.89 -9.57 6.15
CA TRP A 409 8.76 -8.66 6.13
C TRP A 409 8.26 -8.46 7.57
N PHE A 410 8.09 -7.22 8.01
CA PHE A 410 7.74 -6.91 9.41
C PHE A 410 6.23 -6.83 9.65
N THR A 411 5.46 -6.51 8.60
CA THR A 411 4.00 -6.31 8.56
C THR A 411 3.41 -5.50 9.71
N THR A 412 2.75 -4.39 9.36
CA THR A 412 1.85 -3.67 10.28
C THR A 412 0.50 -3.52 9.63
N MET A 413 -0.57 -3.80 10.38
CA MET A 413 -1.95 -3.61 9.92
C MET A 413 -2.68 -2.64 10.85
N ALA A 414 -3.18 -1.54 10.32
CA ALA A 414 -3.86 -0.53 11.12
C ALA A 414 -5.14 -0.02 10.45
N PRO A 415 -6.20 0.27 11.23
CA PRO A 415 -7.44 0.82 10.69
C PRO A 415 -7.22 2.26 10.25
N VAL A 416 -7.78 2.61 9.09
CA VAL A 416 -7.82 3.99 8.59
C VAL A 416 -9.14 4.61 9.03
N ALA A 417 -9.14 5.22 10.21
CA ALA A 417 -10.33 5.83 10.81
C ALA A 417 -10.65 7.18 10.14
N SER A 418 -11.21 7.13 8.92
CA SER A 418 -11.51 8.30 8.11
C SER A 418 -13.01 8.50 7.86
N SER A 419 -13.37 9.68 7.38
CA SER A 419 -14.71 10.04 6.89
C SER A 419 -14.67 10.26 5.38
N VAL A 420 -15.81 10.05 4.71
CA VAL A 420 -15.93 10.29 3.27
C VAL A 420 -16.28 11.76 3.01
N GLY A 421 -15.51 12.37 2.12
CA GLY A 421 -15.67 13.75 1.70
C GLY A 421 -16.72 13.92 0.60
N SER A 422 -16.97 15.16 0.20
CA SER A 422 -17.92 15.47 -0.89
C SER A 422 -17.43 15.02 -2.27
N SER A 423 -16.11 14.87 -2.45
CA SER A 423 -15.46 14.36 -3.65
C SER A 423 -14.43 13.28 -3.29
N VAL A 424 -13.92 12.57 -4.31
CA VAL A 424 -12.84 11.60 -4.11
C VAL A 424 -11.60 12.27 -3.54
N LEU A 425 -11.22 13.44 -4.05
CA LEU A 425 -10.08 14.21 -3.57
C LEU A 425 -10.26 14.68 -2.12
N ASP A 426 -11.47 15.11 -1.73
CA ASP A 426 -11.75 15.44 -0.32
C ASP A 426 -11.66 14.20 0.60
N THR A 427 -12.05 13.03 0.07
CA THR A 427 -11.90 11.76 0.79
C THR A 427 -10.44 11.37 0.96
N VAL A 428 -9.61 11.57 -0.07
CA VAL A 428 -8.15 11.33 -0.01
C VAL A 428 -7.49 12.23 1.04
N ARG A 429 -7.83 13.53 1.10
CA ARG A 429 -7.32 14.45 2.13
C ARG A 429 -7.61 13.93 3.55
N ARG A 430 -8.86 13.50 3.78
CA ARG A 430 -9.29 12.96 5.08
C ARG A 430 -8.59 11.64 5.43
N VAL A 431 -8.40 10.77 4.44
CA VAL A 431 -7.67 9.51 4.59
C VAL A 431 -6.19 9.75 4.92
N LYS A 432 -5.53 10.67 4.22
CA LYS A 432 -4.18 11.13 4.54
C LYS A 432 -4.11 11.61 5.98
N ASP A 433 -4.99 12.53 6.38
CA ASP A 433 -5.03 13.06 7.75
C ASP A 433 -5.25 11.96 8.79
N ALA A 434 -6.19 11.04 8.56
CA ALA A 434 -6.46 9.91 9.45
C ALA A 434 -5.27 8.94 9.57
N ARG A 435 -4.56 8.70 8.46
CA ARG A 435 -3.38 7.82 8.44
C ARG A 435 -2.21 8.44 9.22
N HIS A 436 -1.98 9.75 9.08
CA HIS A 436 -0.90 10.43 9.80
C HIS A 436 -1.19 10.69 11.28
N GLN A 437 -2.46 10.65 11.70
CA GLN A 437 -2.82 10.63 13.14
C GLN A 437 -2.35 9.34 13.84
N LEU A 438 -2.11 8.26 13.09
CA LEU A 438 -1.59 7.03 13.66
C LEU A 438 -0.09 7.17 13.95
N LEU A 439 0.26 7.09 15.23
CA LEU A 439 1.65 7.06 15.67
C LEU A 439 2.43 5.96 14.92
N ARG A 440 3.51 6.35 14.24
CA ARG A 440 4.43 5.45 13.52
C ARG A 440 3.69 4.47 12.58
N GLY A 441 2.75 4.98 11.80
CA GLY A 441 1.99 4.18 10.83
C GLY A 441 1.08 3.11 11.46
N GLY A 442 0.75 3.24 12.74
CA GLY A 442 -0.11 2.31 13.47
C GLY A 442 0.63 1.12 14.12
N TRP A 443 1.96 1.15 14.16
CA TRP A 443 2.76 0.10 14.82
C TRP A 443 2.39 -0.10 16.31
N PRO A 444 2.25 0.94 17.16
CA PRO A 444 1.83 0.77 18.54
C PRO A 444 0.43 0.16 18.68
N TYR A 445 -0.49 0.52 17.77
CA TYR A 445 -1.83 -0.08 17.72
C TYR A 445 -1.73 -1.58 17.40
N PHE A 446 -1.00 -1.95 16.34
CA PHE A 446 -0.86 -3.34 15.92
C PHE A 446 -0.18 -4.18 17.01
N ALA A 447 0.92 -3.68 17.59
CA ALA A 447 1.63 -4.34 18.67
C ALA A 447 0.75 -4.51 19.92
N SER A 448 0.09 -3.44 20.39
CA SER A 448 -0.76 -3.52 21.59
C SER A 448 -1.93 -4.49 21.40
N ARG A 449 -2.57 -4.48 20.22
CA ARG A 449 -3.69 -5.37 19.90
C ARG A 449 -3.36 -6.85 20.08
N TYR A 450 -2.13 -7.28 19.76
CA TYR A 450 -1.75 -8.69 19.83
C TYR A 450 -0.91 -9.03 21.07
N LEU A 451 -0.09 -8.10 21.57
CA LEU A 451 0.91 -8.37 22.61
C LEU A 451 0.50 -7.91 24.02
N THR A 452 -0.63 -7.19 24.18
CA THR A 452 -1.08 -6.69 25.49
C THR A 452 -2.51 -7.13 25.81
N PRO A 453 -2.83 -7.52 27.06
CA PRO A 453 -4.21 -7.84 27.46
C PRO A 453 -5.19 -6.70 27.24
N GLU A 454 -4.77 -5.46 27.49
CA GLU A 454 -5.61 -4.26 27.34
C GLU A 454 -5.94 -4.00 25.86
N GLY A 455 -4.94 -4.16 24.97
CA GLY A 455 -5.14 -4.04 23.53
C GLY A 455 -5.99 -5.18 22.96
N GLN A 456 -5.84 -6.41 23.46
CA GLN A 456 -6.70 -7.53 23.08
C GLN A 456 -8.16 -7.29 23.52
N ALA A 457 -8.38 -6.78 24.73
CA ALA A 457 -9.72 -6.43 25.21
C ALA A 457 -10.35 -5.28 24.42
N SER A 458 -9.56 -4.28 24.03
CA SER A 458 -10.04 -3.08 23.33
C SER A 458 -10.25 -3.30 21.82
N PHE A 459 -9.39 -4.10 21.19
CA PHE A 459 -9.30 -4.23 19.72
C PHE A 459 -9.48 -5.67 19.21
N GLY A 460 -9.81 -6.63 20.08
CA GLY A 460 -10.05 -8.02 19.69
C GLY A 460 -11.19 -8.16 18.68
N GLY A 461 -12.22 -7.32 18.78
CA GLY A 461 -13.36 -7.28 17.86
C GLY A 461 -13.03 -6.77 16.45
N HIS A 462 -11.82 -6.24 16.21
CA HIS A 462 -11.39 -5.84 14.88
C HIS A 462 -10.96 -7.05 14.01
N PHE A 463 -11.06 -8.29 14.53
CA PHE A 463 -10.73 -9.52 13.81
C PHE A 463 -12.00 -10.38 13.63
N PRO A 464 -12.28 -10.89 12.41
CA PRO A 464 -11.60 -10.60 11.15
C PRO A 464 -11.85 -9.15 10.69
N MET A 465 -10.94 -8.61 9.88
CA MET A 465 -11.07 -7.26 9.30
C MET A 465 -12.12 -7.26 8.18
N GLU A 466 -12.86 -6.17 7.99
CA GLU A 466 -13.84 -6.09 6.90
C GLU A 466 -13.14 -5.93 5.54
N ILE A 467 -12.27 -4.92 5.41
CA ILE A 467 -11.50 -4.66 4.20
C ILE A 467 -10.03 -4.43 4.60
N ILE A 468 -9.10 -5.12 3.95
CA ILE A 468 -7.68 -4.81 4.01
C ILE A 468 -7.17 -4.46 2.62
N LEU A 469 -6.36 -3.40 2.55
CA LEU A 469 -5.66 -3.00 1.34
C LEU A 469 -4.16 -3.12 1.58
N ASN A 470 -3.47 -3.82 0.69
CA ASN A 470 -2.02 -4.00 0.70
C ASN A 470 -1.44 -3.52 -0.63
N TYR A 471 -0.48 -2.60 -0.55
CA TYR A 471 0.27 -2.10 -1.70
C TYR A 471 1.73 -2.53 -1.59
N LEU A 472 2.20 -3.35 -2.52
CA LEU A 472 3.55 -3.93 -2.46
C LEU A 472 4.66 -2.96 -2.92
N GLY A 473 4.31 -1.77 -3.43
CA GLY A 473 5.29 -0.83 -3.97
C GLY A 473 5.74 -1.17 -5.39
N ARG A 474 6.75 -0.43 -5.88
CA ARG A 474 7.39 -0.65 -7.19
C ARG A 474 8.73 -1.37 -6.98
N TYR A 475 8.91 -2.52 -7.62
CA TYR A 475 10.15 -3.29 -7.53
C TYR A 475 11.02 -3.12 -8.79
N HIS A 476 11.78 -2.02 -8.85
CA HIS A 476 12.64 -1.71 -10.00
C HIS A 476 13.68 -2.79 -10.36
N ILE A 477 14.07 -3.63 -9.38
CA ILE A 477 15.10 -4.68 -9.56
C ILE A 477 14.60 -5.79 -10.51
N PHE A 478 13.30 -6.06 -10.55
CA PHE A 478 12.73 -7.14 -11.37
C PHE A 478 12.24 -6.67 -12.75
N GLU A 479 12.24 -5.35 -13.00
CA GLU A 479 11.82 -4.75 -14.28
C GLU A 479 12.98 -4.62 -15.29
N GLN A 480 14.22 -4.96 -14.91
CA GLN A 480 15.40 -4.87 -15.78
C GLN A 480 15.53 -6.11 -16.67
N VAL A 481 15.57 -5.90 -18.00
CA VAL A 481 15.72 -6.95 -19.02
C VAL A 481 17.01 -7.78 -18.85
N ASP A 482 18.08 -7.20 -18.28
CA ASP A 482 19.36 -7.85 -17.97
C ASP A 482 19.61 -7.96 -16.44
N GLY A 483 18.54 -7.95 -15.63
CA GLY A 483 18.65 -8.06 -14.17
C GLY A 483 19.20 -9.41 -13.71
N LEU A 484 20.03 -9.41 -12.66
CA LEU A 484 20.52 -10.63 -12.00
C LEU A 484 19.39 -11.51 -11.42
N PHE A 485 18.22 -10.92 -11.18
CA PHE A 485 17.05 -11.59 -10.62
C PHE A 485 15.84 -11.38 -11.54
N ALA A 486 15.12 -12.46 -11.84
CA ALA A 486 13.84 -12.41 -12.53
C ALA A 486 12.71 -12.76 -11.57
N ARG A 487 11.56 -12.10 -11.72
CA ARG A 487 10.34 -12.46 -11.00
C ARG A 487 9.81 -13.78 -11.56
N LEU A 488 9.75 -14.80 -10.73
CA LEU A 488 9.03 -16.03 -11.07
C LEU A 488 7.57 -15.88 -10.62
N PRO A 489 6.60 -16.48 -11.35
CA PRO A 489 5.25 -16.63 -10.84
C PRO A 489 5.33 -17.25 -9.45
N ALA A 490 4.61 -16.67 -8.48
CA ALA A 490 4.56 -17.26 -7.16
C ALA A 490 4.02 -18.70 -7.31
N PRO A 491 4.73 -19.72 -6.79
CA PRO A 491 4.18 -21.06 -6.80
C PRO A 491 2.87 -21.06 -6.04
N ASP A 492 1.88 -21.82 -6.49
CA ASP A 492 0.68 -22.17 -5.72
C ASP A 492 1.16 -22.91 -4.46
N LEU A 493 1.48 -22.15 -3.41
CA LEU A 493 1.84 -22.71 -2.13
C LEU A 493 0.56 -23.25 -1.51
N PRO A 494 0.47 -24.56 -1.20
CA PRO A 494 -0.68 -25.06 -0.46
C PRO A 494 -0.78 -24.30 0.87
N CYS A 495 -2.01 -24.01 1.30
CA CYS A 495 -2.26 -23.55 2.66
C CYS A 495 -1.79 -24.66 3.62
N LEU A 496 -0.56 -24.53 4.14
CA LEU A 496 0.13 -25.59 4.89
C LEU A 496 -0.38 -25.72 6.34
N TYR A 497 -1.38 -24.95 6.76
CA TYR A 497 -1.78 -24.85 8.17
C TYR A 497 -3.31 -24.89 8.36
N PRO A 498 -3.85 -25.94 9.02
CA PRO A 498 -5.29 -26.11 9.28
C PRO A 498 -5.94 -24.99 10.11
N ASP A 499 -5.15 -24.30 10.94
CA ASP A 499 -5.65 -23.24 11.84
C ASP A 499 -5.59 -21.84 11.22
N LEU A 500 -5.10 -21.70 9.98
CA LEU A 500 -4.95 -20.40 9.34
C LEU A 500 -6.33 -19.85 8.95
N LYS A 501 -6.83 -18.91 9.76
CA LYS A 501 -8.05 -18.16 9.45
C LYS A 501 -7.71 -17.02 8.52
N ARG A 502 -8.55 -16.80 7.51
CA ARG A 502 -8.46 -15.60 6.70
C ARG A 502 -8.60 -14.37 7.58
N PHE A 503 -7.69 -13.41 7.41
CA PHE A 503 -7.62 -12.26 8.30
C PHE A 503 -8.64 -11.17 7.95
N SER A 504 -9.25 -11.22 6.76
CA SER A 504 -10.24 -10.25 6.31
C SER A 504 -11.32 -10.82 5.39
N LEU A 505 -12.44 -10.09 5.24
CA LEU A 505 -13.53 -10.44 4.33
C LEU A 505 -13.21 -10.04 2.88
N PHE A 506 -12.71 -8.83 2.66
CA PHE A 506 -12.20 -8.35 1.38
C PHE A 506 -10.70 -8.03 1.49
N GLU A 507 -9.92 -8.61 0.58
CA GLU A 507 -8.50 -8.32 0.41
C GLU A 507 -8.32 -7.59 -0.92
N ILE A 508 -7.77 -6.38 -0.86
CA ILE A 508 -7.42 -5.57 -2.03
C ILE A 508 -5.90 -5.57 -2.11
N LEU A 509 -5.35 -6.33 -3.04
CA LEU A 509 -3.93 -6.35 -3.34
C LEU A 509 -3.65 -5.41 -4.51
N VAL A 510 -2.69 -4.51 -4.33
CA VAL A 510 -2.23 -3.60 -5.38
C VAL A 510 -0.76 -3.87 -5.66
N THR A 511 -0.45 -4.16 -6.92
CA THR A 511 0.91 -4.42 -7.41
C THR A 511 1.23 -3.58 -8.62
N VAL A 512 2.51 -3.27 -8.84
CA VAL A 512 2.98 -2.68 -10.09
C VAL A 512 3.80 -3.74 -10.82
N ASP A 513 3.39 -4.08 -12.04
CA ASP A 513 4.07 -5.04 -12.90
C ASP A 513 4.28 -4.44 -14.29
N ILE A 514 5.52 -4.42 -14.76
CA ILE A 514 5.91 -3.85 -16.07
C ILE A 514 5.31 -2.43 -16.26
N GLY A 515 5.45 -1.58 -15.25
CA GLY A 515 4.93 -0.20 -15.28
C GLY A 515 3.41 -0.05 -15.21
N GLN A 516 2.62 -1.14 -15.15
CA GLN A 516 1.17 -1.11 -15.01
C GLN A 516 0.75 -1.46 -13.58
N LEU A 517 -0.22 -0.72 -13.04
CA LEU A 517 -0.80 -0.99 -11.74
C LEU A 517 -1.93 -2.00 -11.88
N GLU A 518 -1.78 -3.15 -11.22
CA GLU A 518 -2.78 -4.20 -11.11
C GLU A 518 -3.45 -4.16 -9.74
N VAL A 519 -4.79 -4.14 -9.72
CA VAL A 519 -5.60 -4.19 -8.50
C VAL A 519 -6.39 -5.49 -8.49
N LYS A 520 -6.25 -6.28 -7.43
CA LYS A 520 -6.92 -7.57 -7.26
C LYS A 520 -7.72 -7.63 -5.97
N PHE A 521 -9.02 -7.84 -6.10
CA PHE A 521 -9.96 -8.10 -5.02
C PHE A 521 -10.10 -9.61 -4.82
N SER A 522 -9.94 -10.07 -3.59
CA SER A 522 -10.24 -11.45 -3.19
C SER A 522 -11.33 -11.43 -2.12
N TYR A 523 -12.41 -12.18 -2.31
CA TYR A 523 -13.55 -12.22 -1.38
C TYR A 523 -14.33 -13.56 -1.47
N PRO A 524 -15.15 -13.93 -0.47
CA PRO A 524 -15.93 -15.18 -0.54
C PRO A 524 -16.89 -15.18 -1.73
N ARG A 525 -16.88 -16.24 -2.53
CA ARG A 525 -17.69 -16.36 -3.75
C ARG A 525 -19.20 -16.31 -3.49
N ASP A 526 -19.65 -16.88 -2.38
CA ASP A 526 -21.07 -16.96 -2.06
C ASP A 526 -21.58 -15.74 -1.29
N ILE A 527 -20.80 -14.65 -1.24
CA ILE A 527 -21.24 -13.38 -0.66
C ILE A 527 -22.42 -12.80 -1.46
N LYS A 528 -23.40 -12.23 -0.75
CA LYS A 528 -24.55 -11.58 -1.38
C LYS A 528 -24.12 -10.32 -2.14
N HIS A 529 -24.98 -9.85 -3.05
CA HIS A 529 -24.81 -8.60 -3.81
C HIS A 529 -23.61 -8.59 -4.78
N GLN A 530 -23.28 -9.72 -5.39
CA GLN A 530 -22.24 -9.86 -6.42
C GLN A 530 -22.22 -8.73 -7.47
N SER A 531 -23.38 -8.37 -8.03
CA SER A 531 -23.47 -7.29 -9.02
C SER A 531 -23.03 -5.92 -8.49
N ARG A 532 -23.27 -5.63 -7.20
CA ARG A 532 -22.83 -4.38 -6.56
C ARG A 532 -21.34 -4.43 -6.22
N ILE A 533 -20.79 -5.61 -5.95
CA ILE A 533 -19.34 -5.77 -5.76
C ILE A 533 -18.60 -5.52 -7.08
N GLU A 534 -19.11 -6.06 -8.19
CA GLU A 534 -18.59 -5.77 -9.53
C GLU A 534 -18.66 -4.28 -9.86
N GLU A 535 -19.79 -3.63 -9.54
CA GLU A 535 -19.94 -2.18 -9.69
C GLU A 535 -18.96 -1.40 -8.80
N TRP A 536 -18.71 -1.82 -7.56
CA TRP A 536 -17.72 -1.19 -6.67
C TRP A 536 -16.31 -1.27 -7.24
N ILE A 537 -15.91 -2.42 -7.78
CA ILE A 537 -14.60 -2.61 -8.41
C ILE A 537 -14.47 -1.68 -9.64
N GLN A 538 -15.51 -1.58 -10.46
CA GLN A 538 -15.52 -0.66 -11.61
C GLN A 538 -15.47 0.81 -11.19
N GLN A 539 -16.26 1.21 -10.19
CA GLN A 539 -16.24 2.57 -9.65
C GLN A 539 -14.89 2.92 -9.03
N TYR A 540 -14.23 1.97 -8.37
CA TYR A 540 -12.90 2.18 -7.82
C TYR A 540 -11.87 2.49 -8.92
N ARG A 541 -11.89 1.74 -10.03
CA ARG A 541 -11.05 2.03 -11.20
C ARG A 541 -11.28 3.45 -11.73
N ILE A 542 -12.54 3.82 -11.96
CA ILE A 542 -12.92 5.15 -12.49
C ILE A 542 -12.45 6.26 -11.53
N LEU A 543 -12.63 6.08 -10.23
CA LEU A 543 -12.26 7.08 -9.23
C LEU A 543 -10.74 7.26 -9.09
N LEU A 544 -9.94 6.21 -9.31
CA LEU A 544 -8.49 6.34 -9.40
C LEU A 544 -8.07 7.19 -10.60
N GLU A 545 -8.74 7.02 -11.75
CA GLU A 545 -8.54 7.84 -12.96
C GLU A 545 -8.97 9.31 -12.72
N GLU A 546 -10.13 9.52 -12.09
CA GLU A 546 -10.66 10.86 -11.78
C GLU A 546 -9.81 11.65 -10.76
N ALA A 547 -9.10 10.99 -9.85
CA ALA A 547 -8.33 11.66 -8.81
C ALA A 547 -7.25 12.61 -9.36
N PHE A 548 -6.80 12.43 -10.61
CA PHE A 548 -5.71 13.21 -11.21
C PHE A 548 -6.13 14.10 -12.38
N THR A 549 -7.43 14.26 -12.62
CA THR A 549 -7.93 15.16 -13.68
C THR A 549 -7.79 16.64 -13.32
N GLY A 550 -7.60 16.96 -12.04
CA GLY A 550 -7.33 18.32 -11.55
C GLY A 550 -5.90 18.79 -11.82
N THR A 551 -5.73 20.12 -11.88
CA THR A 551 -4.43 20.78 -12.04
C THR A 551 -4.01 21.60 -10.81
N GLU A 552 -4.92 21.83 -9.86
CA GLU A 552 -4.64 22.66 -8.68
C GLU A 552 -4.22 21.78 -7.48
N PRO A 553 -3.14 22.16 -6.76
CA PRO A 553 -2.75 21.47 -5.55
C PRO A 553 -3.80 21.63 -4.44
N LEU A 554 -4.03 20.57 -3.67
CA LEU A 554 -4.93 20.56 -2.52
C LEU A 554 -4.15 20.28 -1.23
N LEU A 555 -4.39 21.12 -0.23
CA LEU A 555 -3.81 20.98 1.11
C LEU A 555 -4.70 20.13 2.02
N SER A 556 -4.09 19.41 2.94
CA SER A 556 -4.69 18.63 4.02
C SER A 556 -4.28 19.19 5.38
N LEU A 557 -4.94 18.77 6.46
CA LEU A 557 -4.65 19.29 7.80
C LEU A 557 -3.25 18.88 8.26
N ASN A 558 -2.82 17.69 7.87
CA ASN A 558 -1.50 17.16 8.20
C ASN A 558 -0.35 17.89 7.49
N ASP A 559 -0.62 18.72 6.47
CA ASP A 559 0.43 19.55 5.88
C ASP A 559 0.93 20.63 6.84
N PHE A 560 0.13 21.02 7.84
CA PHE A 560 0.47 22.05 8.85
C PHE A 560 0.11 21.60 10.28
N PRO A 561 0.80 20.59 10.84
CA PRO A 561 0.38 19.91 12.06
C PRO A 561 0.54 20.77 13.33
N LEU A 562 1.29 21.88 13.28
CA LEU A 562 1.52 22.77 14.42
C LEU A 562 0.39 23.79 14.64
N LEU A 563 -0.62 23.81 13.76
CA LEU A 563 -1.79 24.67 13.86
C LEU A 563 -3.05 23.87 14.09
N SER A 564 -3.89 24.33 15.02
CA SER A 564 -5.21 23.76 15.24
C SER A 564 -6.19 24.43 14.28
N MET A 565 -6.60 23.73 13.22
CA MET A 565 -7.47 24.25 12.16
C MET A 565 -8.42 23.19 11.60
N GLY A 566 -9.50 23.61 10.95
CA GLY A 566 -10.39 22.76 10.16
C GLY A 566 -10.25 22.97 8.65
N TYR A 567 -10.96 22.17 7.84
CA TYR A 567 -10.90 22.29 6.38
C TYR A 567 -11.39 23.65 5.84
N LYS A 568 -12.33 24.31 6.54
CA LYS A 568 -12.78 25.67 6.18
C LYS A 568 -11.67 26.71 6.36
N ASP A 569 -10.83 26.51 7.36
CA ASP A 569 -9.70 27.37 7.70
C ASP A 569 -8.57 27.22 6.66
N LEU A 570 -8.32 26.00 6.19
CA LEU A 570 -7.43 25.73 5.04
C LEU A 570 -7.92 26.42 3.76
N ASP A 571 -9.23 26.37 3.48
CA ASP A 571 -9.80 27.03 2.31
C ASP A 571 -9.66 28.56 2.41
N ARG A 572 -9.85 29.14 3.61
CA ARG A 572 -9.62 30.56 3.89
C ARG A 572 -8.14 30.93 3.70
N LEU A 573 -7.22 30.12 4.22
CA LEU A 573 -5.79 30.30 4.02
C LEU A 573 -5.44 30.37 2.53
N ALA A 574 -5.92 29.39 1.75
CA ALA A 574 -5.64 29.30 0.33
C ALA A 574 -6.21 30.46 -0.50
N LYS A 575 -7.44 30.90 -0.20
CA LYS A 575 -8.19 31.87 -1.02
C LYS A 575 -8.06 33.32 -0.57
N GLU A 576 -7.87 33.57 0.72
CA GLU A 576 -7.88 34.91 1.31
C GLU A 576 -6.50 35.33 1.80
N ILE A 577 -5.78 34.47 2.52
CA ILE A 577 -4.55 34.86 3.22
C ILE A 577 -3.33 34.78 2.30
N LEU A 578 -3.08 33.65 1.64
CA LEU A 578 -1.90 33.49 0.78
C LEU A 578 -1.80 34.55 -0.35
N PRO A 579 -2.91 34.94 -1.01
CA PRO A 579 -2.85 36.01 -2.03
C PRO A 579 -2.44 37.39 -1.50
N THR A 580 -2.47 37.63 -0.19
CA THR A 580 -2.03 38.90 0.41
C THR A 580 -0.50 39.02 0.51
N ILE A 581 0.22 37.90 0.42
CA ILE A 581 1.68 37.88 0.52
C ILE A 581 2.28 38.41 -0.79
N ARG A 582 3.07 39.49 -0.72
CA ARG A 582 3.78 40.04 -1.89
C ARG A 582 5.00 39.18 -2.22
N GLY A 583 4.86 38.31 -3.21
CA GLY A 583 5.94 37.43 -3.69
C GLY A 583 5.39 36.23 -4.48
N PRO A 584 6.21 35.21 -4.79
CA PRO A 584 5.75 33.97 -5.42
C PRO A 584 5.00 33.07 -4.41
N ALA A 585 4.09 33.63 -3.61
CA ALA A 585 3.41 32.92 -2.53
C ALA A 585 2.20 32.12 -3.05
N THR A 586 2.50 31.06 -3.80
CA THR A 586 1.51 30.07 -4.23
C THR A 586 1.41 28.91 -3.23
N LEU A 587 0.34 28.13 -3.29
CA LEU A 587 0.19 26.89 -2.54
C LEU A 587 1.36 25.91 -2.77
N THR A 588 1.92 25.91 -3.98
CA THR A 588 3.10 25.10 -4.31
C THR A 588 4.37 25.61 -3.62
N ASN A 589 4.49 26.93 -3.43
CA ASN A 589 5.66 27.54 -2.82
C ASN A 589 5.62 27.57 -1.28
N LEU A 590 4.45 27.37 -0.66
CA LEU A 590 4.33 27.29 0.80
C LEU A 590 5.00 26.01 1.33
N GLU A 591 6.09 26.13 2.06
CA GLU A 591 6.78 25.00 2.68
C GLU A 591 6.10 24.58 3.99
N GLU A 592 5.96 25.53 4.91
CA GLU A 592 5.45 25.29 6.26
C GLU A 592 4.56 26.46 6.72
N LEU A 593 3.67 26.16 7.66
CA LEU A 593 2.84 27.13 8.35
C LEU A 593 2.72 26.73 9.83
N TYR A 594 3.08 27.63 10.73
CA TYR A 594 3.07 27.39 12.18
C TYR A 594 2.90 28.69 12.97
N PRO A 595 2.45 28.64 14.23
CA PRO A 595 2.13 29.85 14.95
C PRO A 595 3.37 30.66 15.34
N CYS A 596 3.20 31.97 15.51
CA CYS A 596 4.21 32.82 16.14
C CYS A 596 4.46 32.42 17.60
N THR A 597 5.73 32.50 18.03
CA THR A 597 6.05 32.36 19.46
C THR A 597 5.58 33.60 20.25
N PRO A 598 5.41 33.50 21.58
CA PRO A 598 4.99 34.64 22.40
C PRO A 598 5.87 35.89 22.22
N ILE A 599 7.19 35.71 22.08
CA ILE A 599 8.11 36.84 21.84
C ILE A 599 7.88 37.46 20.46
N GLN A 600 7.70 36.65 19.41
CA GLN A 600 7.39 37.15 18.07
C GLN A 600 6.07 37.92 18.06
N SER A 601 5.03 37.43 18.72
CA SER A 601 3.76 38.15 18.85
C SER A 601 3.93 39.51 19.56
N GLY A 602 4.71 39.56 20.64
CA GLY A 602 4.99 40.81 21.36
C GLY A 602 5.75 41.84 20.50
N LEU A 603 6.72 41.39 19.71
CA LEU A 603 7.48 42.23 18.78
C LEU A 603 6.57 42.79 17.68
N LEU A 604 5.77 41.94 17.03
CA LEU A 604 4.87 42.33 15.95
C LEU A 604 3.78 43.31 16.42
N VAL A 605 3.20 43.10 17.61
CA VAL A 605 2.23 44.02 18.22
C VAL A 605 2.84 45.39 18.49
N SER A 606 4.11 45.43 18.91
CA SER A 606 4.82 46.69 19.15
C SER A 606 5.15 47.41 17.84
N GLN A 607 5.52 46.68 16.79
CA GLN A 607 5.74 47.21 15.44
C GLN A 607 4.46 47.79 14.82
N ALA A 608 3.30 47.22 15.12
CA ALA A 608 2.01 47.79 14.71
C ALA A 608 1.76 49.19 15.31
N ARG A 609 2.44 49.57 16.40
CA ARG A 609 2.38 50.92 16.99
C ARG A 609 3.42 51.86 16.40
N ASN A 610 4.63 51.36 16.13
CA ASN A 610 5.70 52.09 15.47
C ASN A 610 6.52 51.13 14.59
N PRO A 611 6.42 51.22 13.25
CA PRO A 611 7.08 50.30 12.34
C PRO A 611 8.60 50.23 12.50
N ALA A 612 9.24 51.32 12.95
CA ALA A 612 10.69 51.37 13.14
C ALA A 612 11.18 50.59 14.38
N TYR A 613 10.28 50.11 15.24
CA TYR A 613 10.68 49.33 16.41
C TYR A 613 11.21 47.96 16.03
N TYR A 614 12.25 47.54 16.76
CA TYR A 614 12.85 46.22 16.64
C TYR A 614 13.43 45.90 15.25
N GLU A 615 13.76 46.93 14.47
CA GLU A 615 14.64 46.84 13.32
C GLU A 615 16.08 47.16 13.76
N TYR A 616 17.05 46.39 13.28
CA TYR A 616 18.46 46.65 13.57
C TYR A 616 19.33 46.47 12.34
N ALA A 617 20.47 47.16 12.33
CA ALA A 617 21.47 47.05 11.28
C ALA A 617 22.83 46.73 11.90
N THR A 618 23.52 45.72 11.34
CA THR A 618 24.90 45.40 11.70
C THR A 618 25.81 45.73 10.53
N ILE A 619 26.85 46.52 10.77
CA ILE A 619 27.87 46.87 9.77
C ILE A 619 29.16 46.15 10.13
N ALA A 620 29.74 45.42 9.17
CA ALA A 620 31.00 44.72 9.33
C ALA A 620 31.93 44.97 8.14
N GLU A 621 33.22 45.14 8.41
CA GLU A 621 34.27 45.09 7.39
C GLU A 621 34.65 43.62 7.12
N VAL A 622 34.76 43.26 5.84
CA VAL A 622 35.12 41.91 5.41
C VAL A 622 36.59 41.86 5.03
N TYR A 623 37.35 41.05 5.75
CA TYR A 623 38.78 40.84 5.48
C TYR A 623 39.02 39.62 4.59
N PRO A 624 40.01 39.68 3.67
CA PRO A 624 40.42 38.52 2.89
C PRO A 624 41.14 37.47 3.77
N PRO A 625 41.09 36.18 3.40
CA PRO A 625 41.71 35.10 4.17
C PRO A 625 43.25 35.12 4.13
N ALA A 626 43.85 35.80 3.15
CA ALA A 626 45.29 35.99 3.03
C ALA A 626 45.61 37.42 2.57
N ALA A 627 46.73 37.96 3.06
CA ALA A 627 47.22 39.27 2.64
C ALA A 627 47.46 39.28 1.12
N GLY A 628 46.88 40.27 0.42
CA GLY A 628 47.00 40.44 -1.04
C GLY A 628 45.87 39.87 -1.89
N GLN A 629 44.86 39.20 -1.28
CA GLN A 629 43.64 38.81 -1.99
C GLN A 629 42.55 39.89 -1.84
N LEU A 630 41.71 40.04 -2.87
CA LEU A 630 40.53 40.90 -2.84
C LEU A 630 39.28 40.09 -2.48
N VAL A 631 38.33 40.73 -1.80
CA VAL A 631 37.03 40.14 -1.46
C VAL A 631 36.11 40.24 -2.69
N ASP A 632 35.52 39.12 -3.12
CA ASP A 632 34.58 39.05 -4.24
C ASP A 632 33.15 39.34 -3.75
N ALA A 633 32.67 40.54 -4.03
CA ALA A 633 31.33 40.99 -3.67
C ALA A 633 30.21 40.11 -4.27
N LYS A 634 30.38 39.58 -5.49
CA LYS A 634 29.38 38.68 -6.11
C LYS A 634 29.36 37.32 -5.41
N ARG A 635 30.50 36.85 -4.92
CA ARG A 635 30.60 35.61 -4.15
C ARG A 635 29.96 35.77 -2.76
N LEU A 636 30.11 36.93 -2.12
CA LEU A 636 29.36 37.26 -0.89
C LEU A 636 27.84 37.24 -1.12
N ALA A 637 27.37 37.83 -2.21
CA ALA A 637 25.95 37.79 -2.57
C ALA A 637 25.43 36.35 -2.77
N ARG A 638 26.20 35.49 -3.46
CA ARG A 638 25.85 34.07 -3.62
C ARG A 638 25.83 33.32 -2.30
N ALA A 639 26.82 33.57 -1.44
CA ALA A 639 26.88 32.98 -0.10
C ALA A 639 25.66 33.37 0.75
N TRP A 640 25.20 34.62 0.66
CA TRP A 640 23.96 35.05 1.33
C TRP A 640 22.74 34.28 0.84
N GLN A 641 22.58 34.10 -0.48
CA GLN A 641 21.46 33.31 -1.02
C GLN A 641 21.51 31.85 -0.56
N GLU A 642 22.70 31.28 -0.39
CA GLU A 642 22.87 29.94 0.18
C GLU A 642 22.39 29.87 1.64
N LEU A 643 22.69 30.89 2.43
CA LEU A 643 22.18 31.01 3.81
C LEU A 643 20.65 31.11 3.85
N VAL A 644 20.06 31.92 2.97
CA VAL A 644 18.60 32.06 2.88
C VAL A 644 17.93 30.74 2.53
N ARG A 645 18.49 29.96 1.59
CA ARG A 645 17.97 28.61 1.29
C ARG A 645 18.11 27.65 2.48
N ARG A 646 19.24 27.73 3.19
CA ARG A 646 19.57 26.84 4.31
C ARG A 646 18.67 27.05 5.53
N HIS A 647 18.40 28.29 5.89
CA HIS A 647 17.76 28.66 7.16
C HIS A 647 16.31 29.11 6.90
N SER A 648 15.35 28.24 7.23
CA SER A 648 13.90 28.46 7.01
C SER A 648 13.39 29.81 7.52
N ILE A 649 13.92 30.27 8.66
CA ILE A 649 13.53 31.55 9.27
C ILE A 649 13.82 32.77 8.37
N LEU A 650 14.83 32.69 7.49
CA LEU A 650 15.14 33.75 6.53
C LEU A 650 14.19 33.75 5.31
N ARG A 651 13.37 32.70 5.16
CA ARG A 651 12.30 32.57 4.16
C ARG A 651 10.91 32.71 4.78
N THR A 652 10.85 33.12 6.05
CA THR A 652 9.61 33.27 6.79
C THR A 652 9.00 34.65 6.56
N VAL A 653 7.70 34.67 6.32
CA VAL A 653 6.86 35.87 6.32
C VAL A 653 5.76 35.72 7.37
N PHE A 654 5.27 36.84 7.91
CA PHE A 654 4.17 36.84 8.86
C PHE A 654 2.85 37.15 8.14
N VAL A 655 1.84 36.32 8.40
CA VAL A 655 0.50 36.40 7.81
C VAL A 655 -0.55 36.56 8.89
N GLU A 656 -1.72 37.10 8.54
CA GLU A 656 -2.88 37.10 9.45
C GLU A 656 -3.14 35.67 9.93
N SER A 657 -3.34 35.50 11.24
CA SER A 657 -3.61 34.17 11.76
C SER A 657 -4.98 33.67 11.38
N ILE A 658 -5.05 32.35 11.17
CA ILE A 658 -6.33 31.66 10.96
C ILE A 658 -7.06 31.44 12.30
N SER A 659 -6.33 31.49 13.42
CA SER A 659 -6.87 31.26 14.75
C SER A 659 -7.36 32.58 15.39
N PRO A 660 -8.52 32.59 16.07
CA PRO A 660 -9.07 33.81 16.66
C PRO A 660 -8.32 34.32 17.90
N ASP A 661 -7.44 33.50 18.48
CA ASP A 661 -6.69 33.79 19.70
C ASP A 661 -5.34 34.50 19.47
N ARG A 662 -4.93 34.68 18.21
CA ARG A 662 -3.65 35.27 17.85
C ARG A 662 -3.78 36.12 16.60
N LEU A 663 -2.84 37.06 16.41
CA LEU A 663 -2.89 38.01 15.30
C LEU A 663 -2.12 37.54 14.06
N TYR A 664 -1.00 36.84 14.27
CA TYR A 664 -0.09 36.47 13.20
C TYR A 664 0.39 35.02 13.32
N ASP A 665 0.52 34.37 12.17
CA ASP A 665 1.19 33.08 11.97
C ASP A 665 2.45 33.24 11.09
N GLN A 666 3.33 32.24 11.11
CA GLN A 666 4.55 32.18 10.33
C GLN A 666 4.33 31.30 9.10
N ALA A 667 4.61 31.83 7.91
CA ALA A 667 4.60 31.10 6.66
C ALA A 667 6.02 31.02 6.08
N VAL A 668 6.52 29.80 5.85
CA VAL A 668 7.84 29.54 5.25
C VAL A 668 7.68 29.27 3.77
N LEU A 669 8.45 29.95 2.92
CA LEU A 669 8.33 29.84 1.45
C LEU A 669 9.54 29.14 0.83
N ARG A 670 9.35 28.07 0.05
CA ARG A 670 10.42 27.25 -0.57
C ARG A 670 11.39 28.11 -1.40
N ASP A 671 10.83 28.84 -2.35
CA ASP A 671 11.52 29.75 -3.26
C ASP A 671 11.38 31.18 -2.75
N TRP A 672 12.39 31.60 -1.97
CA TRP A 672 12.55 32.97 -1.49
C TRP A 672 14.00 33.39 -1.64
N ASN A 673 14.25 34.41 -2.48
CA ASN A 673 15.58 35.00 -2.62
C ASN A 673 15.71 36.18 -1.67
N GLY A 674 16.77 36.19 -0.85
CA GLY A 674 17.05 37.31 0.04
C GLY A 674 17.35 38.59 -0.73
N GLU A 675 16.99 39.74 -0.19
CA GLU A 675 17.31 41.00 -0.82
C GLU A 675 18.82 41.28 -0.70
N VAL A 676 19.49 41.45 -1.85
CA VAL A 676 20.90 41.84 -1.92
C VAL A 676 21.02 43.10 -2.77
N MET A 677 21.68 44.12 -2.24
CA MET A 677 21.89 45.39 -2.93
C MET A 677 23.35 45.84 -2.91
N TYR A 678 23.72 46.68 -3.87
CA TYR A 678 25.04 47.32 -3.98
C TYR A 678 24.87 48.84 -3.94
N PRO A 679 24.55 49.43 -2.78
CA PRO A 679 24.21 50.84 -2.69
C PRO A 679 25.45 51.74 -2.85
N GLN A 680 25.24 52.90 -3.48
CA GLN A 680 26.12 54.07 -3.33
C GLN A 680 25.71 54.90 -2.11
N ASP A 681 24.40 55.08 -1.89
CA ASP A 681 23.80 55.64 -0.68
C ASP A 681 22.89 54.60 0.00
N LEU A 682 22.83 54.62 1.34
CA LEU A 682 22.08 53.65 2.14
C LEU A 682 20.66 54.17 2.44
N PRO A 683 19.61 53.74 1.71
CA PRO A 683 18.25 54.09 2.07
C PRO A 683 17.83 53.41 3.38
N GLY A 684 16.92 54.05 4.11
CA GLY A 684 16.18 53.38 5.18
C GLY A 684 15.48 52.12 4.66
N ILE A 685 15.29 51.13 5.53
CA ILE A 685 14.41 50.00 5.27
C ILE A 685 13.15 50.20 6.09
N GLU A 686 12.02 49.76 5.56
CA GLU A 686 10.79 49.62 6.33
C GLU A 686 10.29 48.19 6.08
N PHE A 687 10.32 47.36 7.12
CA PHE A 687 9.86 45.99 7.02
C PHE A 687 8.33 45.92 7.10
N ALA A 688 7.67 46.02 5.94
CA ALA A 688 6.22 45.88 5.86
C ALA A 688 5.77 44.40 5.95
N PRO A 689 4.54 44.11 6.45
CA PRO A 689 3.97 42.76 6.43
C PRO A 689 3.98 42.16 5.02
N GLY A 690 4.46 40.92 4.89
CA GLY A 690 4.59 40.23 3.60
C GLY A 690 5.81 40.63 2.76
N HIS A 691 6.77 41.39 3.30
CA HIS A 691 8.05 41.71 2.66
C HIS A 691 9.23 40.92 3.27
N SER A 692 10.41 40.98 2.61
CA SER A 692 11.65 40.41 3.17
C SER A 692 11.99 41.08 4.48
N LEU A 693 12.20 40.27 5.52
CA LEU A 693 12.52 40.73 6.87
C LEU A 693 14.03 40.92 7.10
N HIS A 694 14.80 40.85 6.02
CA HIS A 694 16.24 41.08 6.00
C HIS A 694 16.69 41.63 4.65
N ARG A 695 17.83 42.33 4.67
CA ARG A 695 18.50 42.86 3.47
C ARG A 695 20.01 42.90 3.69
N LEU A 696 20.76 42.40 2.71
CA LEU A 696 22.22 42.48 2.69
C LEU A 696 22.67 43.55 1.69
N ALA A 697 23.25 44.64 2.20
CA ALA A 697 23.92 45.64 1.40
C ALA A 697 25.43 45.36 1.36
N ILE A 698 26.01 45.31 0.17
CA ILE A 698 27.45 45.11 -0.05
C ILE A 698 28.03 46.39 -0.67
N CYS A 699 28.91 47.05 0.07
CA CYS A 699 29.57 48.29 -0.36
C CYS A 699 31.06 48.02 -0.57
N VAL A 700 31.58 48.39 -1.74
CA VAL A 700 33.01 48.36 -2.03
C VAL A 700 33.53 49.79 -2.03
N ALA A 701 34.38 50.13 -1.06
CA ALA A 701 34.98 51.43 -0.94
C ALA A 701 36.03 51.67 -2.03
N GLU A 702 36.37 52.94 -2.29
CA GLU A 702 37.36 53.33 -3.32
C GLU A 702 38.75 52.69 -3.11
N ASN A 703 39.12 52.43 -1.85
CA ASN A 703 40.37 51.75 -1.48
C ASN A 703 40.31 50.22 -1.63
N GLY A 704 39.21 49.66 -2.11
CA GLY A 704 38.98 48.22 -2.29
C GLY A 704 38.51 47.48 -1.03
N ALA A 705 38.33 48.18 0.11
CA ALA A 705 37.73 47.57 1.30
C ALA A 705 36.26 47.23 1.06
N VAL A 706 35.82 46.07 1.53
CA VAL A 706 34.44 45.60 1.37
C VAL A 706 33.73 45.65 2.72
N PHE A 707 32.62 46.37 2.76
CA PHE A 707 31.74 46.44 3.90
C PHE A 707 30.43 45.74 3.58
N VAL A 708 29.91 45.03 4.58
CA VAL A 708 28.56 44.47 4.54
C VAL A 708 27.72 45.14 5.61
N ARG A 709 26.51 45.55 5.22
CA ARG A 709 25.46 45.96 6.15
C ARG A 709 24.32 44.98 6.05
N LEU A 710 23.99 44.37 7.18
CA LEU A 710 22.88 43.45 7.33
C LEU A 710 21.77 44.15 8.11
N ASP A 711 20.69 44.50 7.41
CA ASP A 711 19.45 45.00 8.01
C ASP A 711 18.55 43.79 8.34
N MET A 712 17.99 43.73 9.53
CA MET A 712 17.09 42.64 9.95
C MET A 712 15.97 43.10 10.88
N ASN A 713 14.84 42.41 10.81
CA ASN A 713 13.76 42.49 11.79
C ASN A 713 14.01 41.48 12.94
N HIS A 714 13.92 41.91 14.20
CA HIS A 714 14.09 41.02 15.36
C HIS A 714 13.05 39.90 15.45
N ALA A 715 11.92 39.99 14.74
CA ALA A 715 10.94 38.91 14.69
C ALA A 715 11.49 37.63 14.02
N ILE A 716 12.64 37.68 13.33
CA ILE A 716 13.32 36.50 12.75
C ILE A 716 14.75 36.29 13.28
N SER A 717 15.24 37.14 14.19
CA SER A 717 16.66 37.11 14.61
C SER A 717 16.89 37.73 15.99
N ASP A 718 17.83 37.14 16.72
CA ASP A 718 18.37 37.66 17.97
C ASP A 718 19.89 37.90 17.92
N GLY A 719 20.48 38.32 19.05
CA GLY A 719 21.93 38.60 19.12
C GLY A 719 22.80 37.38 18.82
N ALA A 720 22.39 36.19 19.27
CA ALA A 720 23.10 34.95 18.99
C ALA A 720 23.00 34.58 17.50
N SER A 721 21.81 34.75 16.90
CA SER A 721 21.56 34.56 15.47
C SER A 721 22.50 35.37 14.60
N THR A 722 22.82 36.60 15.00
CA THR A 722 23.75 37.46 14.26
C THR A 722 25.16 36.85 14.19
N SER A 723 25.63 36.27 15.29
CA SER A 723 26.95 35.60 15.32
C SER A 723 26.98 34.36 14.43
N ILE A 724 25.88 33.58 14.45
CA ILE A 724 25.69 32.39 13.62
C ILE A 724 25.66 32.78 12.13
N LEU A 725 24.93 33.84 11.78
CA LEU A 725 24.83 34.35 10.41
C LEU A 725 26.19 34.72 9.82
N PHE A 726 27.02 35.49 10.53
CA PHE A 726 28.34 35.87 10.03
C PHE A 726 29.30 34.68 9.94
N ARG A 727 29.25 33.74 10.90
CA ARG A 727 30.00 32.49 10.83
C ARG A 727 29.62 31.69 9.58
N ASP A 728 28.33 31.46 9.38
CA ASP A 728 27.81 30.67 8.25
C ASP A 728 28.07 31.38 6.92
N LEU A 729 27.96 32.71 6.86
CA LEU A 729 28.27 33.50 5.67
C LEU A 729 29.75 33.35 5.27
N ALA A 730 30.65 33.38 6.25
CA ALA A 730 32.07 33.13 6.02
C ALA A 730 32.31 31.70 5.51
N LEU A 731 31.64 30.69 6.06
CA LEU A 731 31.74 29.30 5.60
C LEU A 731 31.20 29.12 4.17
N ALA A 732 30.02 29.67 3.88
CA ALA A 732 29.40 29.65 2.55
C ALA A 732 30.28 30.35 1.51
N TYR A 733 30.83 31.51 1.86
CA TYR A 733 31.78 32.21 1.00
C TYR A 733 32.94 31.29 0.62
N HIS A 734 33.48 30.49 1.55
CA HIS A 734 34.56 29.55 1.25
C HIS A 734 34.13 28.22 0.63
N GLY A 735 32.83 28.00 0.39
CA GLY A 735 32.31 26.69 -0.07
C GLY A 735 32.51 25.57 0.97
N LYS A 736 32.60 25.93 2.25
CA LYS A 736 32.83 25.03 3.39
C LYS A 736 31.57 24.78 4.22
N LEU A 737 30.44 25.35 3.83
CA LEU A 737 29.16 25.09 4.47
C LEU A 737 28.63 23.74 3.96
N VAL A 738 28.66 22.72 4.82
CA VAL A 738 28.34 21.32 4.45
C VAL A 738 27.20 20.78 5.31
N GLY A 739 26.30 19.98 4.68
CA GLY A 739 25.15 19.34 5.33
C GLY A 739 24.02 20.32 5.66
N SER A 740 22.80 19.85 5.91
CA SER A 740 21.70 20.70 6.41
C SER A 740 21.80 20.90 7.93
N PRO A 741 21.23 21.98 8.52
CA PRO A 741 21.06 22.08 9.96
C PRO A 741 20.30 20.85 10.49
N LEU A 742 20.73 20.30 11.62
CA LEU A 742 20.06 19.17 12.28
C LEU A 742 18.63 19.53 12.71
N SER A 743 18.44 20.77 13.15
CA SER A 743 17.17 21.33 13.58
C SER A 743 16.90 22.68 12.90
N GLN A 744 15.64 23.04 12.80
CA GLN A 744 15.12 24.29 12.26
C GLN A 744 14.32 25.04 13.34
N TYR A 745 13.99 26.31 13.09
CA TYR A 745 13.23 27.10 14.07
C TYR A 745 11.85 26.52 14.39
N ARG A 746 11.22 25.80 13.44
CA ARG A 746 9.96 25.07 13.66
C ARG A 746 10.03 24.07 14.83
N ASP A 747 11.19 23.48 15.08
CA ASP A 747 11.36 22.45 16.11
C ASP A 747 11.29 23.09 17.50
N PHE A 748 11.79 24.33 17.62
CA PHE A 748 11.59 25.15 18.80
C PHE A 748 10.13 25.55 19.01
N VAL A 749 9.43 25.92 17.94
CA VAL A 749 7.97 26.21 18.01
C VAL A 749 7.20 24.96 18.46
N SER A 750 7.52 23.78 17.90
CA SER A 750 6.93 22.50 18.29
C SER A 750 7.17 22.18 19.76
N PHE A 751 8.40 22.36 20.26
CA PHE A 751 8.74 22.20 21.68
C PHE A 751 7.89 23.10 22.58
N LEU A 752 7.72 24.38 22.23
CA LEU A 752 6.89 25.31 23.00
C LEU A 752 5.40 24.95 23.01
N LEU A 753 4.90 24.27 21.97
CA LEU A 753 3.50 23.85 21.87
C LEU A 753 3.19 22.58 22.66
N GLN A 754 4.18 21.72 22.90
CA GLN A 754 4.03 20.50 23.69
C GLN A 754 4.00 20.76 25.20
N ASP A 755 4.35 21.98 25.62
CA ASP A 755 4.61 22.31 27.01
C ASP A 755 3.33 22.66 27.81
N ASP A 756 3.29 22.26 29.09
CA ASP A 756 2.11 22.45 29.94
C ASP A 756 2.03 23.89 30.46
N LYS A 757 1.31 24.73 29.71
CA LYS A 757 1.09 26.14 30.07
C LYS A 757 0.50 26.33 31.47
N GLN A 758 -0.32 25.40 31.97
CA GLN A 758 -0.90 25.53 33.31
C GLN A 758 0.15 25.32 34.39
N LYS A 759 1.04 24.34 34.20
CA LYS A 759 2.17 24.09 35.10
C LYS A 759 3.11 25.30 35.17
N HIS A 760 3.44 25.90 34.03
CA HIS A 760 4.30 27.09 33.98
C HIS A 760 3.67 28.31 34.64
N LEU A 761 2.38 28.54 34.40
CA LEU A 761 1.66 29.63 35.05
C LEU A 761 1.64 29.45 36.57
N ALA A 762 1.36 28.23 37.05
CA ALA A 762 1.39 27.93 38.47
C ALA A 762 2.77 28.19 39.10
N TYR A 763 3.85 27.79 38.43
CA TYR A 763 5.22 28.09 38.86
C TYR A 763 5.47 29.60 38.98
N TRP A 764 5.13 30.40 37.97
CA TRP A 764 5.37 31.85 38.00
C TRP A 764 4.48 32.58 39.01
N VAL A 765 3.24 32.14 39.21
CA VAL A 765 2.34 32.69 40.23
C VAL A 765 2.92 32.46 41.63
N ASP A 766 3.41 31.26 41.92
CA ASP A 766 4.06 30.94 43.19
C ASP A 766 5.38 31.72 43.35
N ARG A 767 6.25 31.65 42.34
CA ARG A 767 7.59 32.26 42.35
C ARG A 767 7.56 33.77 42.53
N LEU A 768 6.59 34.46 41.93
CA LEU A 768 6.44 35.92 41.95
C LEU A 768 5.42 36.39 43.00
N SER A 769 4.96 35.50 43.88
CA SER A 769 4.06 35.87 44.96
C SER A 769 4.67 36.96 45.85
N GLY A 770 3.94 38.08 45.99
CA GLY A 770 4.41 39.25 46.73
C GLY A 770 5.55 40.03 46.07
N ALA A 771 5.79 39.87 44.76
CA ALA A 771 6.70 40.73 44.03
C ALA A 771 6.08 42.13 43.81
N GLU A 772 6.85 43.19 44.06
CA GLU A 772 6.48 44.57 43.78
C GLU A 772 7.37 45.14 42.65
N PRO A 773 6.84 45.98 41.75
CA PRO A 773 7.62 46.57 40.67
C PRO A 773 8.67 47.54 41.21
N CYS A 774 9.90 47.44 40.68
CA CYS A 774 10.96 48.42 40.95
C CYS A 774 10.69 49.73 40.19
N LEU A 775 10.15 50.73 40.88
CA LEU A 775 9.87 52.05 40.33
C LEU A 775 11.07 52.99 40.52
N LEU A 776 11.79 53.27 39.44
CA LEU A 776 12.90 54.22 39.47
C LEU A 776 12.38 55.67 39.52
N PRO A 777 13.01 56.58 40.30
CA PRO A 777 12.63 57.99 40.32
C PRO A 777 12.87 58.63 38.95
N LEU A 778 11.82 59.20 38.35
CA LEU A 778 11.92 59.98 37.12
C LEU A 778 12.80 61.22 37.38
N SER A 779 13.86 61.40 36.60
CA SER A 779 14.69 62.59 36.68
C SER A 779 13.87 63.82 36.33
N VAL A 780 13.85 64.82 37.21
CA VAL A 780 13.07 66.07 37.09
C VAL A 780 13.64 67.03 36.01
N HIS A 781 14.57 66.55 35.17
CA HIS A 781 15.34 67.37 34.22
C HIS A 781 15.22 66.96 32.74
N SER A 782 14.19 66.22 32.32
CA SER A 782 13.94 66.05 30.87
C SER A 782 12.94 67.10 30.36
N GLU A 783 13.43 68.10 29.63
CA GLU A 783 12.58 68.92 28.75
C GLU A 783 12.00 68.03 27.64
N GLY A 784 10.77 67.55 27.84
CA GLY A 784 9.99 66.78 26.86
C GLY A 784 10.40 65.30 26.71
N PRO A 785 9.49 64.44 26.20
CA PRO A 785 9.83 63.05 25.87
C PRO A 785 10.73 63.03 24.64
N SER A 786 12.04 63.05 24.84
CA SER A 786 12.98 62.56 23.83
C SER A 786 12.82 61.04 23.73
N ASN A 787 12.36 60.55 22.58
CA ASN A 787 12.31 59.12 22.27
C ASN A 787 13.66 58.58 21.76
N GLU A 788 14.75 59.36 21.87
CA GLU A 788 16.07 58.92 21.44
C GLU A 788 16.74 58.06 22.52
N ILE A 789 17.13 56.85 22.15
CA ILE A 789 17.87 55.93 23.00
C ILE A 789 19.34 56.37 22.99
N GLU A 790 19.83 56.89 24.11
CA GLU A 790 21.24 57.24 24.27
C GLU A 790 22.05 56.07 24.87
N PHE A 791 23.16 55.73 24.22
CA PHE A 791 24.09 54.74 24.74
C PHE A 791 25.18 55.42 25.56
N THR A 792 25.21 55.15 26.87
CA THR A 792 26.31 55.58 27.74
C THR A 792 27.31 54.44 27.94
N ARG A 793 28.59 54.70 27.64
CA ARG A 793 29.68 53.77 27.96
C ARG A 793 30.18 54.05 29.38
N VAL A 794 30.05 53.05 30.25
CA VAL A 794 30.61 53.11 31.60
C VAL A 794 31.92 52.33 31.64
N SER A 795 33.02 53.03 31.91
CA SER A 795 34.33 52.41 32.09
C SER A 795 34.42 51.79 33.49
N LEU A 796 34.65 50.48 33.56
CA LEU A 796 34.90 49.81 34.83
C LEU A 796 36.33 50.11 35.31
N PRO A 797 36.54 50.36 36.62
CA PRO A 797 37.86 50.68 37.16
C PRO A 797 38.83 49.49 37.11
N GLN A 798 38.33 48.26 36.99
CA GLN A 798 39.15 47.05 36.90
C GLN A 798 39.15 46.47 35.48
N PRO A 799 40.28 45.89 35.02
CA PRO A 799 40.34 45.18 33.75
C PRO A 799 39.37 44.00 33.70
N ALA A 800 38.78 43.74 32.54
CA ALA A 800 37.89 42.60 32.32
C ALA A 800 38.53 41.25 32.68
N SER A 801 39.86 41.12 32.56
CA SER A 801 40.60 39.91 32.96
C SER A 801 40.48 39.61 34.45
N GLN A 802 40.52 40.63 35.31
CA GLN A 802 40.39 40.43 36.76
C GLN A 802 38.97 40.01 37.15
N LEU A 803 37.96 40.60 36.52
CA LEU A 803 36.56 40.19 36.70
C LEU A 803 36.36 38.73 36.29
N ARG A 804 36.96 38.30 35.18
CA ARG A 804 36.96 36.89 34.76
C ARG A 804 37.66 35.98 35.78
N THR A 805 38.80 36.39 36.32
CA THR A 805 39.48 35.63 37.38
C THR A 805 38.62 35.49 38.63
N PHE A 806 37.93 36.56 39.05
CA PHE A 806 36.97 36.49 40.15
C PHE A 806 35.83 35.50 39.86
N CYS A 807 35.25 35.56 38.66
CA CYS A 807 34.19 34.66 38.22
C CYS A 807 34.64 33.19 38.29
N ILE A 808 35.81 32.86 37.73
CA ILE A 808 36.39 31.51 37.75
C ILE A 808 36.60 31.02 39.19
N ARG A 809 37.21 31.86 40.06
CA ARG A 809 37.51 31.48 41.44
C ARG A 809 36.27 31.17 42.27
N ASN A 810 35.15 31.83 41.97
CA ASN A 810 33.90 31.69 42.73
C ASN A 810 32.84 30.84 42.01
N GLY A 811 33.17 30.24 40.86
CA GLY A 811 32.23 29.41 40.10
C GLY A 811 31.00 30.16 39.57
N VAL A 812 31.09 31.48 39.35
CA VAL A 812 29.98 32.31 38.85
C VAL A 812 30.27 32.83 37.44
N THR A 813 29.23 33.17 36.68
CA THR A 813 29.39 33.80 35.37
C THR A 813 29.53 35.32 35.50
N LEU A 814 30.16 35.95 34.50
CA LEU A 814 30.21 37.42 34.42
C LEU A 814 28.79 38.03 34.36
N SER A 815 27.84 37.36 33.71
CA SER A 815 26.45 37.81 33.64
C SER A 815 25.80 37.82 35.03
N THR A 816 25.96 36.75 35.81
CA THR A 816 25.49 36.67 37.20
C THR A 816 26.09 37.77 38.08
N LEU A 817 27.39 38.05 37.93
CA LEU A 817 28.06 39.13 38.66
C LEU A 817 27.45 40.51 38.33
N LEU A 818 27.20 40.78 37.05
CA LEU A 818 26.60 42.04 36.60
C LEU A 818 25.13 42.17 37.03
N GLN A 819 24.35 41.08 36.98
CA GLN A 819 22.98 41.04 37.49
C GLN A 819 22.91 41.31 38.98
N ALA A 820 23.84 40.74 39.77
CA ALA A 820 23.94 41.02 41.20
C ALA A 820 24.27 42.50 41.47
N ALA A 821 25.22 43.07 40.71
CA ALA A 821 25.54 44.50 40.80
C ALA A 821 24.32 45.37 40.45
N TRP A 822 23.56 45.01 39.41
CA TRP A 822 22.33 45.70 39.05
C TRP A 822 21.24 45.60 40.11
N ALA A 823 21.05 44.41 40.71
CA ALA A 823 20.12 44.20 41.81
C ALA A 823 20.47 45.09 43.02
N MET A 824 21.75 45.26 43.33
CA MET A 824 22.21 46.15 44.41
C MET A 824 21.90 47.63 44.10
N VAL A 825 22.03 48.05 42.83
CA VAL A 825 21.63 49.40 42.41
C VAL A 825 20.13 49.59 42.60
N LEU A 826 19.31 48.64 42.14
CA LEU A 826 17.86 48.71 42.30
C LEU A 826 17.44 48.74 43.76
N ARG A 827 18.12 47.98 44.64
CA ARG A 827 17.86 47.98 46.08
C ARG A 827 17.99 49.38 46.67
N ILE A 828 19.06 50.09 46.29
CA ILE A 828 19.34 51.45 46.78
C ILE A 828 18.31 52.45 46.24
N TYR A 829 17.98 52.37 44.96
CA TYR A 829 17.05 53.32 44.32
C TYR A 829 15.59 53.09 44.69
N CYS A 830 15.18 51.85 44.99
CA CYS A 830 13.81 51.50 45.35
C CYS A 830 13.58 51.41 46.86
N ASP A 831 14.63 51.58 47.68
CA ASP A 831 14.60 51.37 49.14
C ASP A 831 13.93 50.06 49.55
N SER A 832 14.24 48.97 48.83
CA SER A 832 13.60 47.66 49.01
C SER A 832 14.62 46.53 48.97
N ASP A 833 14.57 45.65 49.97
CA ASP A 833 15.35 44.42 50.03
C ASP A 833 14.84 43.34 49.06
N ARG A 834 13.70 43.56 48.40
CA ARG A 834 13.18 42.68 47.36
C ARG A 834 13.11 43.45 46.05
N VAL A 835 13.98 43.10 45.11
CA VAL A 835 14.05 43.75 43.80
C VAL A 835 13.64 42.79 42.70
N CYS A 836 12.97 43.32 41.68
CA CYS A 836 12.66 42.57 40.47
C CYS A 836 13.07 43.34 39.22
N PHE A 837 13.62 42.64 38.23
CA PHE A 837 13.94 43.20 36.93
C PHE A 837 13.89 42.12 35.84
N GLY A 838 13.75 42.55 34.59
CA GLY A 838 13.82 41.64 33.45
C GLY A 838 15.26 41.16 33.20
N SER A 839 15.44 39.85 33.07
CA SER A 839 16.68 39.21 32.65
C SER A 839 16.50 38.61 31.27
N LEU A 840 17.32 39.04 30.33
CA LEU A 840 17.39 38.45 29.00
C LEU A 840 18.11 37.09 29.06
N VAL A 841 17.49 36.06 28.53
CA VAL A 841 18.06 34.72 28.39
C VAL A 841 18.06 34.28 26.93
N SER A 842 19.02 33.43 26.56
CA SER A 842 19.19 33.03 25.16
C SER A 842 18.11 32.09 24.64
N GLY A 843 17.48 31.27 25.49
CA GLY A 843 16.48 30.27 25.08
C GLY A 843 17.03 29.09 24.26
N ARG A 844 18.36 28.91 24.22
CA ARG A 844 19.07 27.90 23.40
C ARG A 844 19.63 26.73 24.22
N ASP A 845 19.08 26.55 25.41
CA ASP A 845 19.38 25.49 26.37
C ASP A 845 18.26 24.44 26.45
N VAL A 846 17.31 24.50 25.52
CA VAL A 846 16.22 23.54 25.36
C VAL A 846 16.73 22.20 24.80
N PRO A 847 16.06 21.06 25.11
CA PRO A 847 16.49 19.73 24.68
C PRO A 847 16.17 19.46 23.20
N ILE A 848 16.76 20.25 22.32
CA ILE A 848 16.65 20.16 20.85
C ILE A 848 18.07 20.05 20.29
N ASP A 849 18.35 19.00 19.53
CA ASP A 849 19.69 18.73 19.02
C ASP A 849 20.17 19.84 18.08
N GLY A 850 21.33 20.43 18.41
CA GLY A 850 21.95 21.48 17.60
C GLY A 850 21.25 22.85 17.66
N VAL A 851 20.36 23.09 18.63
CA VAL A 851 19.61 24.36 18.79
C VAL A 851 20.50 25.59 18.91
N GLU A 852 21.72 25.45 19.43
CA GLU A 852 22.71 26.51 19.54
C GLU A 852 23.18 27.04 18.18
N ASN A 853 22.92 26.30 17.09
CA ASN A 853 23.27 26.67 15.72
C ASN A 853 22.07 27.15 14.88
N VAL A 854 20.87 27.20 15.44
CA VAL A 854 19.64 27.57 14.71
C VAL A 854 19.47 29.09 14.68
N ILE A 855 19.06 29.66 13.55
CA ILE A 855 18.74 31.10 13.49
C ILE A 855 17.28 31.29 13.89
N GLY A 856 17.00 32.30 14.71
CA GLY A 856 15.64 32.66 15.10
C GLY A 856 15.59 33.52 16.37
N PRO A 857 14.42 34.06 16.72
CA PRO A 857 14.24 34.85 17.94
C PRO A 857 14.03 33.94 19.16
N PHE A 858 15.10 33.32 19.66
CA PHE A 858 15.05 32.48 20.87
C PHE A 858 15.08 33.32 22.15
N LEU A 859 15.53 34.58 22.04
CA LEU A 859 15.59 35.54 23.12
C LEU A 859 14.29 35.57 23.91
N ASN A 860 14.41 35.38 25.22
CA ASN A 860 13.28 35.51 26.14
C ASN A 860 13.64 36.46 27.29
N ILE A 861 12.62 37.10 27.87
CA ILE A 861 12.78 37.96 29.05
C ILE A 861 12.10 37.26 30.21
N LEU A 862 12.91 36.86 31.20
CA LEU A 862 12.42 36.26 32.44
C LEU A 862 12.43 37.30 33.55
N VAL A 863 11.53 37.16 34.52
CA VAL A 863 11.57 37.99 35.72
C VAL A 863 12.63 37.43 36.66
N CYS A 864 13.66 38.24 36.93
CA CYS A 864 14.63 37.98 37.99
C CYS A 864 14.17 38.68 39.26
N GLN A 865 13.87 37.91 40.31
CA GLN A 865 13.56 38.43 41.63
C GLN A 865 14.67 38.04 42.61
N LEU A 866 15.24 39.03 43.29
CA LEU A 866 16.26 38.84 44.32
C LEU A 866 15.77 39.41 45.65
N ALA A 867 15.92 38.64 46.73
CA ALA A 867 15.67 39.07 48.10
C ALA A 867 17.00 39.13 48.87
N PHE A 868 17.35 40.31 49.39
CA PHE A 868 18.54 40.54 50.18
C PHE A 868 18.24 40.28 51.66
N ASP A 869 18.33 39.02 52.09
CA ASP A 869 18.13 38.67 53.50
C ASP A 869 19.37 39.05 54.34
N LEU A 870 19.18 39.78 55.44
CA LEU A 870 20.24 40.23 56.35
C LEU A 870 20.73 39.12 57.32
N HIS A 871 20.24 37.88 57.17
CA HIS A 871 20.65 36.72 57.96
C HIS A 871 21.28 35.63 57.08
N PHE A 872 22.57 35.79 56.79
CA PHE A 872 23.40 34.70 56.29
C PHE A 872 23.56 33.64 57.40
N SER A 873 22.85 32.52 57.31
CA SER A 873 23.15 31.30 58.06
C SER A 873 23.87 30.32 57.12
N PRO A 874 25.06 29.76 57.45
CA PRO A 874 25.91 29.08 56.48
C PRO A 874 25.47 27.66 56.07
N ASP A 875 24.30 27.20 56.47
CA ASP A 875 23.89 25.81 56.28
C ASP A 875 22.86 25.68 55.14
N TYR A 876 23.34 25.65 53.89
CA TYR A 876 22.61 25.04 52.78
C TYR A 876 23.42 23.87 52.24
N HIS A 877 23.18 22.70 52.81
CA HIS A 877 23.59 21.44 52.23
C HIS A 877 22.84 21.20 50.91
N HIS A 878 23.60 20.97 49.85
CA HIS A 878 23.09 20.38 48.61
C HIS A 878 22.37 19.06 48.90
N SER A 879 21.06 19.01 48.68
CA SER A 879 20.33 17.78 48.41
C SER A 879 20.31 17.56 46.89
N PRO A 880 20.92 16.48 46.37
CA PRO A 880 20.87 16.16 44.94
C PRO A 880 19.68 15.22 44.66
N THR A 881 18.57 15.78 44.17
CA THR A 881 17.42 15.13 43.48
C THR A 881 16.53 16.31 43.02
N GLU A 882 16.09 16.47 41.77
CA GLU A 882 15.77 15.56 40.67
C GLU A 882 16.27 16.08 39.33
#